data_AF-A0A812VGQ1-F1
#
_entry.id   AF-A0A812VGQ1-F1
#
_cell.length_a   1.000
_cell.length_b   1.000
_cell.length_c   1.000
_cell.angle_alpha   90.00
_cell.angle_beta   90.00
_cell.angle_gamma   90.00
#
_symmetry.space_group_name_H-M   'P 1'
#
loop_
_entity.id
_entity.type
_entity.pdbx_description
1 polymer ?
#
loop_
_entity_poly.entity_id
_entity_poly.type
_entity_poly.pdbx_seq_one_letter_code
_entity_poly.pdbx_strand_id
1 'polypeptide(L)'
;MGAVRVALLAGFLAAAGGLELTKADWDEKTAGKTIFVKFFAPWCGHCKSMKPAWDKLMEDYKAHSSILVADVDCVGDGKTKCDEVGIKNFPSIKYGNPNNLEDYTGGRDLPSLQKFAQESLRPTCGPENIDLCDVLSRKQLEEYMAMPADDLNSKIKEQEASITAAEKEVDELLKSMQKEYEEAKIAKENRLQEIKDSGLGLMRLVKDGKTALELVRIRRAQGKLSGASGREDPETCQSSCATERSEERSATPSRPGFEFDGKVPKYLKLSCVLKPRAQQPPPRRRRRRPRALPQHSEADAAAAQEALNIVVAEAATPIRLRGAGGEVRLPAETWLVLDAAAATRLPEVMGDLPLGSEASGHKAFVLEKFVPALRLLEDAQLNWAAAQANFVRCSRGACFLALKHAAFVLKVLATRHALDETEAQGVDNLPQLRTVLADIDDKVSRAAGLVGSRAAAATKRPETPPPRLVKHKPDKSEEAQEAPSPRHTALRRGLQAQTDFTAFANRRFGNCVRLWFVLDPEEHLKLANKQFVRGCEEIGFSGCLTTLWRQLDHDGSGSILFSDIDPQSAMQLADLKVIFTQQFEGSAEKFMKSVDSKGSHRASKDEFVRAMDALNCPPGTSRRLFDLLCRYNCTTISVKDLLFLQRWTPPPYYFVRGDLRLLNSFRSALVELHGSALRAWFRLWDPDQLFRISWFRFRLGVANIARRHGGLPNMEEDAAKVWRTLDEECFGWATLRTFYPEAFEAATRLKRWATLSHGSVAKFVASLLKKLESQGLKLSKGMFRKALVDEEVLTKEAAEILFEGFDVDEHGALTEQDVRCLDKWDLAFEEEAHSRRTNVGATSSSKP
;
A
#
# COMPACT_ATOMS: atom_id res chain seq x y z
N MET A 1 47.99 -63.34 37.44
CA MET A 1 48.00 -62.54 36.19
C MET A 1 46.98 -63.19 35.24
N GLY A 2 45.95 -62.54 34.72
CA GLY A 2 45.50 -61.15 34.95
C GLY A 2 44.86 -60.54 33.70
N ALA A 3 43.61 -60.91 33.36
CA ALA A 3 42.75 -60.19 32.40
C ALA A 3 41.30 -60.71 32.47
N VAL A 4 40.49 -60.19 33.40
CA VAL A 4 39.04 -60.45 33.44
C VAL A 4 38.34 -59.44 32.54
N ARG A 5 37.62 -59.92 31.51
CA ARG A 5 36.69 -59.07 30.74
C ARG A 5 35.40 -58.91 31.53
N VAL A 6 35.17 -57.72 32.08
CA VAL A 6 33.91 -57.37 32.75
C VAL A 6 32.88 -56.96 31.70
N ALA A 7 31.74 -57.64 31.69
CA ALA A 7 30.58 -57.23 30.91
C ALA A 7 29.89 -56.04 31.57
N LEU A 8 29.63 -54.97 30.83
CA LEU A 8 28.80 -53.85 31.26
C LEU A 8 27.45 -53.91 30.53
N LEU A 9 26.40 -54.20 31.29
CA LEU A 9 25.01 -54.05 30.88
C LEU A 9 24.71 -52.56 30.66
N ALA A 10 24.67 -52.13 29.40
CA ALA A 10 24.02 -50.87 29.04
C ALA A 10 22.51 -51.12 28.89
N GLY A 11 21.73 -50.56 29.82
CA GLY A 11 20.27 -50.66 29.75
C GLY A 11 19.72 -49.90 28.54
N PHE A 12 18.90 -50.57 27.73
CA PHE A 12 18.12 -49.92 26.68
C PHE A 12 17.07 -49.00 27.33
N LEU A 13 17.40 -47.72 27.45
CA LEU A 13 16.41 -46.67 27.64
C LEU A 13 15.67 -46.50 26.32
N ALA A 14 14.51 -47.13 26.20
CA ALA A 14 13.57 -46.92 25.12
C ALA A 14 12.99 -45.50 25.20
N ALA A 15 13.69 -44.52 24.61
CA ALA A 15 13.09 -43.24 24.30
C ALA A 15 11.99 -43.47 23.24
N ALA A 16 10.79 -42.97 23.50
CA ALA A 16 9.67 -43.03 22.57
C ALA A 16 9.91 -42.05 21.41
N GLY A 17 10.73 -42.46 20.45
CA GLY A 17 10.99 -41.75 19.19
C GLY A 17 9.96 -42.09 18.11
N GLY A 18 9.74 -41.14 17.20
CA GLY A 18 9.01 -41.35 15.96
C GLY A 18 9.76 -42.27 15.00
N LEU A 19 9.12 -42.66 13.90
CA LEU A 19 9.76 -43.45 12.87
C LEU A 19 10.58 -42.55 11.94
N GLU A 20 11.85 -42.37 12.30
CA GLU A 20 12.82 -41.73 11.41
C GLU A 20 13.23 -42.69 10.28
N LEU A 21 13.28 -42.17 9.05
CA LEU A 21 13.70 -42.84 7.83
C LEU A 21 15.03 -42.25 7.32
N THR A 22 15.90 -43.11 6.82
CA THR A 22 17.16 -42.78 6.15
C THR A 22 17.08 -43.26 4.69
N LYS A 23 18.19 -43.15 3.94
CA LYS A 23 18.27 -43.78 2.61
C LYS A 23 18.34 -45.32 2.69
N ALA A 24 18.93 -45.89 3.75
CA ALA A 24 19.24 -47.32 3.81
C ALA A 24 18.02 -48.21 4.10
N ASP A 25 16.99 -47.65 4.73
CA ASP A 25 15.77 -48.33 5.17
C ASP A 25 14.50 -47.77 4.50
N TRP A 26 14.67 -46.84 3.55
CA TRP A 26 13.57 -46.24 2.79
C TRP A 26 12.72 -47.30 2.08
N ASP A 27 13.34 -48.09 1.20
CA ASP A 27 12.61 -49.04 0.35
C ASP A 27 11.93 -50.14 1.19
N GLU A 28 12.62 -50.67 2.21
CA GLU A 28 12.09 -51.70 3.10
C GLU A 28 10.88 -51.20 3.91
N LYS A 29 10.97 -50.02 4.54
CA LYS A 29 9.91 -49.51 5.42
C LYS A 29 8.71 -48.95 4.65
N THR A 30 8.93 -48.46 3.42
CA THR A 30 7.90 -47.79 2.60
C THR A 30 7.23 -48.69 1.54
N ALA A 31 7.78 -49.89 1.27
CA ALA A 31 7.19 -50.85 0.35
C ALA A 31 5.69 -51.11 0.62
N GLY A 32 4.88 -51.09 -0.45
CA GLY A 32 3.43 -51.32 -0.41
C GLY A 32 2.60 -50.29 0.36
N LYS A 33 3.17 -49.13 0.75
CA LYS A 33 2.48 -48.12 1.57
C LYS A 33 2.41 -46.77 0.90
N THR A 34 1.30 -46.08 1.10
CA THR A 34 1.21 -44.63 0.86
C THR A 34 1.88 -43.91 2.02
N ILE A 35 2.85 -43.03 1.74
CA ILE A 35 3.66 -42.41 2.78
C ILE A 35 3.29 -40.93 2.97
N PHE A 36 3.50 -40.42 4.19
CA PHE A 36 3.39 -39.01 4.55
C PHE A 36 4.60 -38.64 5.40
N VAL A 37 5.52 -37.86 4.82
CA VAL A 37 6.89 -37.70 5.34
C VAL A 37 7.21 -36.23 5.58
N LYS A 38 7.72 -35.93 6.78
CA LYS A 38 8.24 -34.62 7.16
C LYS A 38 9.77 -34.60 7.06
N PHE A 39 10.27 -33.86 6.09
CA PHE A 39 11.69 -33.54 5.94
C PHE A 39 12.04 -32.35 6.82
N PHE A 40 13.00 -32.53 7.73
CA PHE A 40 13.31 -31.54 8.78
C PHE A 40 14.81 -31.32 9.01
N ALA A 41 15.12 -30.29 9.78
CA ALA A 41 16.45 -30.02 10.32
C ALA A 41 16.34 -29.73 11.84
N PRO A 42 17.19 -30.33 12.69
CA PRO A 42 17.03 -30.29 14.15
C PRO A 42 17.20 -28.90 14.77
N TRP A 43 17.84 -27.97 14.07
CA TRP A 43 17.99 -26.57 14.50
C TRP A 43 16.84 -25.66 14.06
N CYS A 44 15.99 -26.05 13.11
CA CYS A 44 14.95 -25.19 12.55
C CYS A 44 13.79 -24.95 13.52
N GLY A 45 13.52 -23.68 13.85
CA GLY A 45 12.45 -23.27 14.76
C GLY A 45 11.05 -23.70 14.29
N HIS A 46 10.78 -23.68 12.99
CA HIS A 46 9.50 -24.14 12.44
C HIS A 46 9.34 -25.67 12.56
N CYS A 47 10.41 -26.44 12.40
CA CYS A 47 10.40 -27.89 12.64
C CYS A 47 10.11 -28.20 14.13
N LYS A 48 10.76 -27.48 15.05
CA LYS A 48 10.53 -27.62 16.50
C LYS A 48 9.09 -27.28 16.90
N SER A 49 8.53 -26.21 16.33
CA SER A 49 7.14 -25.80 16.56
C SER A 49 6.10 -26.82 16.06
N MET A 50 6.41 -27.55 14.99
CA MET A 50 5.53 -28.55 14.38
C MET A 50 5.69 -29.94 15.00
N LYS A 51 6.85 -30.26 15.60
CA LYS A 51 7.19 -31.58 16.12
C LYS A 51 6.10 -32.20 17.03
N PRO A 52 5.49 -31.50 18.01
CA PRO A 52 4.45 -32.10 18.85
C PRO A 52 3.19 -32.56 18.10
N ALA A 53 2.82 -31.86 17.02
CA ALA A 53 1.69 -32.26 16.18
C ALA A 53 2.06 -33.44 15.27
N TRP A 54 3.28 -33.46 14.73
CA TRP A 54 3.75 -34.55 13.88
C TRP A 54 4.00 -35.85 14.64
N ASP A 55 4.60 -35.77 15.83
CA ASP A 55 4.89 -36.94 16.66
C ASP A 55 3.59 -37.66 17.07
N LYS A 56 2.53 -36.92 17.39
CA LYS A 56 1.21 -37.48 17.66
C LYS A 56 0.57 -38.09 16.40
N LEU A 57 0.74 -37.48 15.22
CA LEU A 57 0.26 -38.07 13.97
C LEU A 57 0.99 -39.40 13.64
N MET A 58 2.30 -39.47 13.90
CA MET A 58 3.06 -40.72 13.77
C MET A 58 2.60 -41.80 14.75
N GLU A 59 2.19 -41.41 15.97
CA GLU A 59 1.59 -42.34 16.95
C GLU A 59 0.22 -42.86 16.48
N ASP A 60 -0.68 -41.96 16.05
CA ASP A 60 -2.02 -42.30 15.55
C ASP A 60 -1.99 -43.30 14.38
N TYR A 61 -0.97 -43.22 13.50
CA TYR A 61 -0.83 -44.05 12.29
C TYR A 61 0.18 -45.21 12.41
N LYS A 62 0.81 -45.40 13.58
CA LYS A 62 1.88 -46.40 13.78
C LYS A 62 1.48 -47.85 13.47
N ALA A 63 0.19 -48.18 13.58
CA ALA A 63 -0.36 -49.51 13.35
C ALA A 63 -1.10 -49.65 12.00
N HIS A 64 -1.07 -48.65 11.12
CA HIS A 64 -1.79 -48.70 9.85
C HIS A 64 -1.05 -49.59 8.84
N SER A 65 -1.75 -50.51 8.19
CA SER A 65 -1.13 -51.47 7.26
C SER A 65 -0.69 -50.84 5.94
N SER A 66 -1.50 -49.92 5.40
CA SER A 66 -1.31 -49.30 4.08
C SER A 66 -0.78 -47.86 4.08
N ILE A 67 -0.60 -47.25 5.26
CA ILE A 67 -0.17 -45.84 5.41
C ILE A 67 1.04 -45.78 6.32
N LEU A 68 2.04 -44.97 5.97
CA LEU A 68 3.20 -44.70 6.81
C LEU A 68 3.35 -43.20 7.06
N VAL A 69 3.31 -42.77 8.32
CA VAL A 69 3.69 -41.40 8.70
C VAL A 69 5.07 -41.46 9.34
N ALA A 70 6.00 -40.67 8.81
CA ALA A 70 7.42 -40.74 9.18
C ALA A 70 8.12 -39.38 9.11
N ASP A 71 9.36 -39.30 9.57
CA ASP A 71 10.23 -38.15 9.40
C ASP A 71 11.63 -38.49 8.88
N VAL A 72 12.30 -37.51 8.28
CA VAL A 72 13.64 -37.64 7.68
C VAL A 72 14.47 -36.44 8.12
N ASP A 73 15.59 -36.69 8.83
CA ASP A 73 16.56 -35.65 9.17
C ASP A 73 17.47 -35.38 7.96
N CYS A 74 17.29 -34.21 7.35
CA CYS A 74 18.06 -33.77 6.19
C CYS A 74 19.44 -33.18 6.53
N VAL A 75 19.82 -33.16 7.81
CA VAL A 75 21.14 -32.72 8.29
C VAL A 75 21.94 -33.90 8.85
N GLY A 76 21.26 -34.95 9.32
CA GLY A 76 21.82 -36.25 9.70
C GLY A 76 21.74 -37.31 8.59
N ASP A 77 21.46 -38.55 8.99
CA ASP A 77 21.55 -39.76 8.13
C ASP A 77 20.52 -39.81 6.99
N GLY A 78 19.47 -38.98 7.05
CA GLY A 78 18.49 -38.81 5.99
C GLY A 78 18.93 -37.87 4.86
N LYS A 79 20.04 -37.15 5.01
CA LYS A 79 20.49 -36.11 4.08
C LYS A 79 20.49 -36.56 2.61
N THR A 80 21.09 -37.70 2.29
CA THR A 80 21.19 -38.20 0.91
C THR A 80 19.80 -38.38 0.27
N LYS A 81 18.79 -38.80 1.05
CA LYS A 81 17.41 -38.93 0.55
C LYS A 81 16.75 -37.56 0.37
N CYS A 82 17.06 -36.58 1.22
CA CYS A 82 16.58 -35.21 1.06
C CYS A 82 17.17 -34.53 -0.18
N ASP A 83 18.44 -34.80 -0.49
CA ASP A 83 19.12 -34.31 -1.69
C ASP A 83 18.47 -34.93 -2.95
N GLU A 84 18.24 -36.26 -2.97
CA GLU A 84 17.52 -36.97 -4.05
C GLU A 84 16.08 -36.47 -4.28
N VAL A 85 15.36 -36.16 -3.20
CA VAL A 85 13.97 -35.66 -3.25
C VAL A 85 13.92 -34.14 -3.48
N GLY A 86 15.07 -33.46 -3.63
CA GLY A 86 15.17 -32.05 -3.98
C GLY A 86 14.75 -31.08 -2.85
N ILE A 87 14.89 -31.48 -1.58
CA ILE A 87 14.42 -30.69 -0.43
C ILE A 87 15.33 -29.49 -0.16
N LYS A 88 14.88 -28.30 -0.55
CA LYS A 88 15.64 -27.04 -0.41
C LYS A 88 15.28 -26.19 0.83
N ASN A 89 14.23 -26.53 1.58
CA ASN A 89 13.72 -25.75 2.73
C ASN A 89 13.14 -26.67 3.83
N PHE A 90 13.03 -26.18 5.07
CA PHE A 90 12.55 -26.95 6.23
C PHE A 90 11.52 -26.19 7.11
N PRO A 91 10.46 -26.85 7.63
CA PRO A 91 10.02 -28.20 7.28
C PRO A 91 9.37 -28.21 5.89
N SER A 92 9.69 -29.25 5.12
CA SER A 92 8.97 -29.64 3.91
C SER A 92 8.23 -30.94 4.20
N ILE A 93 7.01 -31.06 3.70
CA ILE A 93 6.15 -32.22 3.95
C ILE A 93 5.72 -32.74 2.59
N LYS A 94 5.89 -34.03 2.33
CA LYS A 94 5.47 -34.68 1.09
C LYS A 94 4.63 -35.92 1.37
N TYR A 95 3.81 -36.33 0.42
CA TYR A 95 2.97 -37.52 0.53
C TYR A 95 2.87 -38.27 -0.80
N GLY A 96 2.35 -39.50 -0.77
CA GLY A 96 2.01 -40.29 -1.96
C GLY A 96 2.81 -41.59 -2.04
N ASN A 97 3.19 -41.97 -3.26
CA ASN A 97 3.98 -43.16 -3.51
C ASN A 97 5.47 -42.88 -3.17
N PRO A 98 6.23 -43.80 -2.56
CA PRO A 98 7.64 -43.59 -2.21
C PRO A 98 8.55 -43.15 -3.36
N ASN A 99 8.18 -43.48 -4.60
CA ASN A 99 8.92 -43.15 -5.83
C ASN A 99 8.32 -41.96 -6.61
N ASN A 100 7.17 -41.41 -6.17
CA ASN A 100 6.54 -40.23 -6.78
C ASN A 100 5.80 -39.42 -5.69
N LEU A 101 6.52 -38.44 -5.10
CA LEU A 101 6.07 -37.72 -3.91
C LEU A 101 5.60 -36.29 -4.20
N GLU A 102 4.33 -36.04 -3.91
CA GLU A 102 3.66 -34.74 -4.03
C GLU A 102 3.91 -33.84 -2.81
N ASP A 103 3.87 -32.52 -3.00
CA ASP A 103 4.07 -31.53 -1.94
C ASP A 103 2.79 -31.27 -1.14
N TYR A 104 2.87 -31.41 0.19
CA TYR A 104 1.78 -31.02 1.08
C TYR A 104 1.83 -29.52 1.40
N THR A 105 0.77 -28.81 1.00
CA THR A 105 0.63 -27.35 1.14
C THR A 105 -0.37 -26.93 2.24
N GLY A 106 -0.93 -27.88 2.98
CA GLY A 106 -1.96 -27.64 4.00
C GLY A 106 -1.44 -27.12 5.36
N GLY A 107 -2.36 -27.04 6.33
CA GLY A 107 -2.09 -26.55 7.68
C GLY A 107 -1.14 -27.48 8.47
N ARG A 108 -0.25 -26.89 9.27
CA ARG A 108 0.78 -27.63 10.04
C ARG A 108 0.38 -27.94 11.49
N ASP A 109 -0.85 -27.61 11.85
CA ASP A 109 -1.48 -27.98 13.12
C ASP A 109 -2.05 -29.41 13.07
N LEU A 110 -2.16 -30.05 14.24
CA LEU A 110 -2.63 -31.45 14.33
C LEU A 110 -4.00 -31.68 13.67
N PRO A 111 -5.04 -30.84 13.85
CA PRO A 111 -6.32 -31.01 13.14
C PRO A 111 -6.19 -31.00 11.62
N SER A 112 -5.44 -30.05 11.04
CA SER A 112 -5.20 -29.99 9.58
C SER A 112 -4.47 -31.21 9.05
N LEU A 113 -3.48 -31.71 9.80
CA LEU A 113 -2.69 -32.89 9.45
C LEU A 113 -3.51 -34.18 9.56
N GLN A 114 -4.26 -34.37 10.65
CA GLN A 114 -5.15 -35.52 10.82
C GLN A 114 -6.26 -35.54 9.76
N LYS A 115 -6.86 -34.39 9.47
CA LYS A 115 -7.89 -34.28 8.42
C LYS A 115 -7.34 -34.72 7.06
N PHE A 116 -6.18 -34.22 6.66
CA PHE A 116 -5.52 -34.65 5.42
C PHE A 116 -5.17 -36.14 5.43
N ALA A 117 -4.65 -36.65 6.54
CA ALA A 117 -4.30 -38.06 6.69
C ALA A 117 -5.52 -39.01 6.65
N GLN A 118 -6.73 -38.52 6.94
CA GLN A 118 -7.99 -39.28 6.85
C GLN A 118 -8.66 -39.15 5.47
N GLU A 119 -8.61 -37.97 4.86
CA GLU A 119 -9.31 -37.70 3.59
C GLU A 119 -8.49 -38.10 2.36
N SER A 120 -7.18 -37.87 2.38
CA SER A 120 -6.29 -37.90 1.20
C SER A 120 -5.30 -39.07 1.17
N LEU A 121 -4.90 -39.64 2.31
CA LEU A 121 -4.04 -40.83 2.34
C LEU A 121 -4.87 -42.10 2.13
N ARG A 122 -5.23 -42.36 0.87
CA ARG A 122 -5.81 -43.63 0.40
C ARG A 122 -4.74 -44.44 -0.34
N PRO A 123 -4.93 -45.75 -0.59
CA PRO A 123 -4.04 -46.50 -1.46
C PRO A 123 -3.91 -45.78 -2.81
N THR A 124 -2.70 -45.33 -3.14
CA THR A 124 -2.45 -44.58 -4.37
C THR A 124 -2.42 -45.52 -5.58
N CYS A 125 -2.81 -45.00 -6.75
CA CYS A 125 -2.59 -45.65 -8.05
C CYS A 125 -1.13 -46.14 -8.18
N GLY A 126 -0.96 -47.38 -8.64
CA GLY A 126 0.32 -48.04 -8.81
C GLY A 126 0.16 -49.52 -9.17
N PRO A 127 1.24 -50.28 -9.39
CA PRO A 127 1.20 -51.67 -9.87
C PRO A 127 0.37 -52.64 -9.00
N GLU A 128 0.28 -52.38 -7.69
CA GLU A 128 -0.48 -53.18 -6.73
C GLU A 128 -1.97 -52.76 -6.63
N ASN A 129 -2.32 -51.58 -7.14
CA ASN A 129 -3.65 -50.97 -7.05
C ASN A 129 -4.06 -50.33 -8.39
N ILE A 130 -3.87 -51.06 -9.50
CA ILE A 130 -4.11 -50.58 -10.89
C ILE A 130 -5.57 -50.11 -11.07
N ASP A 131 -6.51 -50.71 -10.35
CA ASP A 131 -7.93 -50.31 -10.40
C ASP A 131 -8.22 -48.90 -9.90
N LEU A 132 -7.31 -48.31 -9.12
CA LEU A 132 -7.39 -46.93 -8.64
C LEU A 132 -6.75 -45.92 -9.61
N CYS A 133 -6.19 -46.39 -10.72
CA CYS A 133 -5.62 -45.54 -11.77
C CYS A 133 -6.67 -45.12 -12.81
N ASP A 134 -6.54 -43.88 -13.29
CA ASP A 134 -7.33 -43.36 -14.41
C ASP A 134 -7.00 -44.08 -15.73
N VAL A 135 -7.84 -43.88 -16.75
CA VAL A 135 -7.78 -44.64 -18.02
C VAL A 135 -6.46 -44.46 -18.78
N LEU A 136 -5.75 -43.34 -18.60
CA LEU A 136 -4.47 -43.10 -19.27
C LEU A 136 -3.31 -43.68 -18.45
N SER A 137 -3.21 -43.34 -17.16
CA SER A 137 -2.14 -43.88 -16.31
C SER A 137 -2.22 -45.40 -16.17
N ARG A 138 -3.43 -45.98 -16.19
CA ARG A 138 -3.65 -47.44 -16.23
C ARG A 138 -3.00 -48.07 -17.46
N LYS A 139 -3.26 -47.54 -18.66
CA LYS A 139 -2.66 -48.04 -19.90
C LYS A 139 -1.15 -47.91 -19.91
N GLN A 140 -0.61 -46.80 -19.39
CA GLN A 140 0.83 -46.60 -19.30
C GLN A 140 1.47 -47.57 -18.29
N LEU A 141 0.84 -47.80 -17.14
CA LEU A 141 1.30 -48.81 -16.17
C LEU A 141 1.22 -50.22 -16.75
N GLU A 142 0.13 -50.59 -17.42
CA GLU A 142 0.01 -51.88 -18.13
C GLU A 142 1.11 -52.04 -19.21
N GLU A 143 1.42 -50.99 -19.97
CA GLU A 143 2.50 -50.98 -20.97
C GLU A 143 3.88 -51.14 -20.31
N TYR A 144 4.19 -50.40 -19.24
CA TYR A 144 5.47 -50.49 -18.53
C TYR A 144 5.63 -51.81 -17.75
N MET A 145 4.54 -52.38 -17.22
CA MET A 145 4.54 -53.70 -16.59
C MET A 145 4.68 -54.85 -17.59
N ALA A 146 4.33 -54.62 -18.87
CA ALA A 146 4.55 -55.57 -19.96
C ALA A 146 5.95 -55.47 -20.59
N MET A 147 6.75 -54.44 -20.29
CA MET A 147 8.13 -54.33 -20.74
C MET A 147 9.09 -55.18 -19.89
N PRO A 148 10.15 -55.76 -20.49
CA PRO A 148 11.24 -56.37 -19.73
C PRO A 148 11.89 -55.37 -18.76
N ALA A 149 12.30 -55.86 -17.58
CA ALA A 149 12.90 -55.00 -16.55
C ALA A 149 14.16 -54.26 -17.05
N ASP A 150 14.98 -54.89 -17.89
CA ASP A 150 16.18 -54.27 -18.46
C ASP A 150 15.87 -53.11 -19.43
N ASP A 151 14.79 -53.22 -20.21
CA ASP A 151 14.31 -52.16 -21.11
C ASP A 151 13.71 -51.00 -20.32
N LEU A 152 12.94 -51.30 -19.26
CA LEU A 152 12.38 -50.29 -18.36
C LEU A 152 13.49 -49.54 -17.60
N ASN A 153 14.48 -50.26 -17.06
CA ASN A 153 15.67 -49.68 -16.42
C ASN A 153 16.47 -48.80 -17.39
N SER A 154 16.58 -49.20 -18.66
CA SER A 154 17.25 -48.41 -19.69
C SER A 154 16.52 -47.09 -19.97
N LYS A 155 15.18 -47.11 -20.06
CA LYS A 155 14.35 -45.90 -20.20
C LYS A 155 14.40 -44.98 -18.98
N ILE A 156 14.38 -45.54 -17.76
CA ILE A 156 14.53 -44.75 -16.52
C ILE A 156 15.86 -44.00 -16.55
N LYS A 157 16.97 -44.72 -16.83
CA LYS A 157 18.31 -44.14 -16.88
C LYS A 157 18.47 -43.06 -17.97
N GLU A 158 17.80 -43.20 -19.11
CA GLU A 158 17.75 -42.18 -20.16
C GLU A 158 17.05 -40.90 -19.68
N GLN A 159 15.90 -41.03 -19.02
CA GLN A 159 15.16 -39.88 -18.48
C GLN A 159 15.87 -39.21 -17.30
N GLU A 160 16.47 -39.97 -16.39
CA GLU A 160 17.30 -39.44 -15.29
C GLU A 160 18.53 -38.69 -15.82
N ALA A 161 19.17 -39.19 -16.88
CA ALA A 161 20.27 -38.49 -17.55
C ALA A 161 19.81 -37.18 -18.21
N SER A 162 18.61 -37.16 -18.79
CA SER A 162 17.98 -35.95 -19.35
C SER A 162 17.70 -34.89 -18.27
N ILE A 163 17.15 -35.30 -17.12
CA ILE A 163 16.94 -34.41 -15.96
C ILE A 163 18.27 -33.84 -15.48
N THR A 164 19.28 -34.69 -15.29
CA THR A 164 20.62 -34.29 -14.84
C THR A 164 21.29 -33.31 -15.81
N ALA A 165 21.09 -33.49 -17.12
CA ALA A 165 21.59 -32.56 -18.13
C ALA A 165 20.91 -31.19 -18.04
N ALA A 166 19.58 -31.16 -17.92
CA ALA A 166 18.81 -29.92 -17.78
C ALA A 166 19.16 -29.14 -16.50
N GLU A 167 19.38 -29.83 -15.37
CA GLU A 167 19.86 -29.18 -14.14
C GLU A 167 21.25 -28.55 -14.32
N LYS A 168 22.16 -29.26 -15.01
CA LYS A 168 23.52 -28.77 -15.29
C LYS A 168 23.52 -27.53 -16.20
N GLU A 169 22.62 -27.46 -17.19
CA GLU A 169 22.45 -26.26 -18.04
C GLU A 169 22.03 -25.03 -17.20
N VAL A 170 21.09 -25.20 -16.27
CA VAL A 170 20.67 -24.13 -15.34
C VAL A 170 21.84 -23.70 -14.45
N ASP A 171 22.62 -24.66 -13.95
CA ASP A 171 23.76 -24.42 -13.07
C ASP A 171 24.92 -23.69 -13.78
N GLU A 172 25.15 -23.99 -15.07
CA GLU A 172 26.13 -23.30 -15.91
C GLU A 172 25.68 -21.87 -16.26
N LEU A 173 24.39 -21.67 -16.55
CA LEU A 173 23.79 -20.35 -16.77
C LEU A 173 23.86 -19.47 -15.50
N LEU A 174 23.62 -20.04 -14.31
CA LEU A 174 23.76 -19.30 -13.06
C LEU A 174 25.21 -18.84 -12.82
N LYS A 175 26.20 -19.68 -13.17
CA LYS A 175 27.64 -19.35 -13.03
C LYS A 175 28.06 -18.26 -14.02
N SER A 176 27.57 -18.26 -15.26
CA SER A 176 27.89 -17.19 -16.22
C SER A 176 27.29 -15.84 -15.79
N MET A 177 26.03 -15.81 -15.38
CA MET A 177 25.38 -14.58 -14.90
C MET A 177 26.04 -14.00 -13.64
N GLN A 178 26.47 -14.85 -12.70
CA GLN A 178 27.22 -14.40 -11.51
C GLN A 178 28.58 -13.79 -11.87
N LYS A 179 29.27 -14.36 -12.86
CA LYS A 179 30.56 -13.83 -13.34
C LYS A 179 30.38 -12.45 -13.99
N GLU A 180 29.41 -12.31 -14.91
CA GLU A 180 29.12 -11.03 -15.56
C GLU A 180 28.75 -9.93 -14.55
N TYR A 181 28.00 -10.27 -13.51
CA TYR A 181 27.63 -9.35 -12.44
C TYR A 181 28.85 -8.78 -11.69
N GLU A 182 29.77 -9.64 -11.25
CA GLU A 182 30.95 -9.17 -10.49
C GLU A 182 31.98 -8.47 -11.39
N GLU A 183 32.11 -8.86 -12.67
CA GLU A 183 32.91 -8.11 -13.65
C GLU A 183 32.35 -6.69 -13.87
N ALA A 184 31.02 -6.56 -14.03
CA ALA A 184 30.35 -5.26 -14.17
C ALA A 184 30.49 -4.37 -12.92
N LYS A 185 30.46 -4.97 -11.72
CA LYS A 185 30.67 -4.28 -10.44
C LYS A 185 32.09 -3.76 -10.29
N ILE A 186 33.11 -4.58 -10.60
CA ILE A 186 34.52 -4.17 -10.57
C ILE A 186 34.76 -3.03 -11.59
N ALA A 187 34.21 -3.15 -12.81
CA ALA A 187 34.29 -2.10 -13.82
C ALA A 187 33.66 -0.77 -13.36
N LYS A 188 32.51 -0.84 -12.65
CA LYS A 188 31.85 0.33 -12.03
C LYS A 188 32.71 0.98 -10.95
N GLU A 189 33.36 0.19 -10.09
CA GLU A 189 34.21 0.70 -9.01
C GLU A 189 35.47 1.37 -9.55
N ASN A 190 36.15 0.74 -10.52
CA ASN A 190 37.32 1.33 -11.21
C ASN A 190 36.95 2.67 -11.88
N ARG A 191 35.84 2.71 -12.63
CA ARG A 191 35.36 3.93 -13.29
C ARG A 191 34.95 5.02 -12.30
N LEU A 192 34.42 4.66 -11.12
CA LEU A 192 34.15 5.62 -10.06
C LEU A 192 35.44 6.20 -9.46
N GLN A 193 36.51 5.40 -9.40
CA GLN A 193 37.82 5.83 -8.92
C GLN A 193 38.48 6.79 -9.92
N GLU A 194 38.49 6.47 -11.21
CA GLU A 194 38.92 7.38 -12.29
C GLU A 194 38.20 8.75 -12.22
N ILE A 195 36.88 8.74 -11.94
CA ILE A 195 36.10 9.97 -11.79
C ILE A 195 36.51 10.78 -10.57
N LYS A 196 36.93 10.16 -9.46
CA LYS A 196 37.50 10.91 -8.31
C LYS A 196 38.86 11.49 -8.66
N ASP A 197 39.72 10.67 -9.29
CA ASP A 197 41.11 10.99 -9.60
C ASP A 197 41.24 12.02 -10.74
N SER A 198 40.20 12.16 -11.57
CA SER A 198 40.02 13.28 -12.53
C SER A 198 40.00 14.68 -11.89
N GLY A 199 40.08 14.78 -10.57
CA GLY A 199 40.05 16.04 -9.84
C GLY A 199 38.64 16.60 -9.63
N LEU A 200 37.59 15.80 -9.82
CA LEU A 200 36.19 16.23 -9.63
C LEU A 200 35.93 16.88 -8.27
N GLY A 201 36.60 16.42 -7.20
CA GLY A 201 36.57 17.05 -5.88
C GLY A 201 37.13 18.48 -5.89
N LEU A 202 38.31 18.67 -6.49
CA LEU A 202 38.93 19.99 -6.67
C LEU A 202 38.10 20.89 -7.59
N MET A 203 37.52 20.37 -8.67
CA MET A 203 36.65 21.14 -9.56
C MET A 203 35.40 21.68 -8.84
N ARG A 204 34.80 20.88 -7.94
CA ARG A 204 33.70 21.34 -7.07
C ARG A 204 34.18 22.42 -6.10
N LEU A 205 35.29 22.18 -5.41
CA LEU A 205 35.87 23.11 -4.43
C LEU A 205 36.26 24.46 -5.07
N VAL A 206 36.81 24.44 -6.30
CA VAL A 206 37.10 25.64 -7.10
C VAL A 206 35.83 26.34 -7.57
N LYS A 207 34.77 25.61 -7.92
CA LYS A 207 33.47 26.20 -8.27
C LYS A 207 32.89 26.96 -7.07
N ASP A 208 32.83 26.32 -5.91
CA ASP A 208 32.28 26.91 -4.69
C ASP A 208 33.15 28.10 -4.22
N GLY A 209 34.47 27.98 -4.32
CA GLY A 209 35.42 29.07 -4.08
C GLY A 209 35.26 30.26 -5.03
N LYS A 210 34.99 30.02 -6.33
CA LYS A 210 34.67 31.09 -7.29
C LYS A 210 33.38 31.81 -6.91
N THR A 211 32.32 31.08 -6.55
CA THR A 211 31.05 31.67 -6.10
C THR A 211 31.25 32.55 -4.84
N ALA A 212 32.07 32.10 -3.88
CA ALA A 212 32.42 32.92 -2.71
C ALA A 212 33.23 34.19 -3.08
N LEU A 213 34.21 34.06 -3.99
CA LEU A 213 35.01 35.19 -4.49
C LEU A 213 34.18 36.23 -5.26
N GLU A 214 33.19 35.78 -6.02
CA GLU A 214 32.25 36.62 -6.77
C GLU A 214 31.38 37.45 -5.80
N LEU A 215 30.85 36.82 -4.75
CA LEU A 215 30.13 37.52 -3.68
C LEU A 215 31.00 38.54 -2.93
N VAL A 216 32.28 38.24 -2.70
CA VAL A 216 33.25 39.19 -2.10
C VAL A 216 33.56 40.35 -3.05
N ARG A 217 33.67 40.11 -4.37
CA ARG A 217 33.84 41.17 -5.38
C ARG A 217 32.62 42.09 -5.44
N ILE A 218 31.41 41.54 -5.40
CA ILE A 218 30.16 42.32 -5.35
C ILE A 218 30.13 43.22 -4.11
N ARG A 219 30.47 42.70 -2.92
CA ARG A 219 30.58 43.51 -1.69
C ARG A 219 31.64 44.61 -1.79
N ARG A 220 32.82 44.34 -2.39
CA ARG A 220 33.87 45.36 -2.61
C ARG A 220 33.48 46.42 -3.65
N ALA A 221 32.67 46.08 -4.64
CA ALA A 221 32.13 47.06 -5.60
C ALA A 221 31.10 47.98 -4.93
N GLN A 222 30.21 47.42 -4.09
CA GLN A 222 29.24 48.19 -3.32
C GLN A 222 29.91 49.11 -2.28
N GLY A 223 30.98 48.65 -1.62
CA GLY A 223 31.78 49.47 -0.70
C GLY A 223 32.60 50.59 -1.34
N LYS A 224 32.72 50.65 -2.68
CA LYS A 224 33.45 51.73 -3.39
C LYS A 224 32.56 52.90 -3.84
N LEU A 225 31.25 52.82 -3.63
CA LEU A 225 30.29 53.89 -3.99
C LEU A 225 29.89 54.80 -2.82
N SER A 226 30.42 54.55 -1.62
CA SER A 226 30.28 55.39 -0.43
C SER A 226 31.64 55.65 0.18
N GLY A 227 32.28 56.78 -0.17
CA GLY A 227 33.67 57.06 0.23
C GLY A 227 34.17 58.44 -0.21
N ALA A 228 33.40 59.48 0.10
CA ALA A 228 33.82 60.88 -0.02
C ALA A 228 33.52 61.61 1.30
N SER A 229 34.46 62.46 1.75
CA SER A 229 34.65 62.91 3.15
C SER A 229 35.01 61.76 4.11
N GLY A 230 35.82 61.96 5.14
CA GLY A 230 36.55 63.15 5.60
C GLY A 230 37.50 62.73 6.73
N ARG A 231 38.56 63.49 7.00
CA ARG A 231 39.57 63.15 8.04
C ARG A 231 39.00 63.35 9.44
N GLU A 232 39.44 62.54 10.41
CA GLU A 232 40.26 62.99 11.55
C GLU A 232 40.80 61.79 12.37
N ASP A 233 42.12 61.64 12.28
CA ASP A 233 43.18 61.16 13.19
C ASP A 233 42.99 60.14 14.36
N PRO A 234 44.08 59.44 14.76
CA PRO A 234 44.05 58.26 15.65
C PRO A 234 44.63 58.52 17.05
N GLU A 235 44.41 57.61 18.02
CA GLU A 235 45.46 57.18 18.98
C GLU A 235 45.07 56.01 19.91
N THR A 236 46.06 55.13 20.19
CA THR A 236 46.13 54.16 21.33
C THR A 236 45.04 53.06 21.45
N CYS A 237 45.27 51.91 22.11
CA CYS A 237 46.46 51.42 22.83
C CYS A 237 46.75 49.92 22.54
N GLN A 238 47.89 49.44 23.01
CA GLN A 238 48.51 48.15 22.67
C GLN A 238 48.20 47.01 23.65
N SER A 239 48.63 45.80 23.26
CA SER A 239 49.01 44.63 24.12
C SER A 239 47.88 43.95 24.90
N SER A 240 47.75 42.62 24.93
CA SER A 240 48.74 41.54 24.97
C SER A 240 48.24 40.31 24.16
N CYS A 241 49.07 39.55 23.42
CA CYS A 241 49.96 38.49 23.93
C CYS A 241 49.26 37.49 24.89
N ALA A 242 49.32 36.17 24.67
CA ALA A 242 49.96 35.37 23.61
C ALA A 242 49.38 33.94 23.56
N THR A 243 49.88 33.10 22.63
CA THR A 243 50.15 31.63 22.71
C THR A 243 49.19 30.71 23.52
N GLU A 244 48.81 29.50 23.09
CA GLU A 244 49.50 28.56 22.19
C GLU A 244 48.59 27.42 21.67
N ARG A 245 49.09 26.77 20.60
CA ARG A 245 49.05 25.33 20.25
C ARG A 245 48.34 24.38 21.25
N SER A 246 47.31 23.63 20.85
CA SER A 246 47.35 22.39 20.03
C SER A 246 48.01 21.18 20.70
N GLU A 247 47.23 20.13 21.00
CA GLU A 247 47.63 18.73 20.84
C GLU A 247 46.43 17.77 20.90
N GLU A 248 46.57 16.59 20.28
CA GLU A 248 45.55 15.55 20.14
C GLU A 248 45.81 14.34 21.07
N ARG A 249 44.89 13.36 21.02
CA ARG A 249 44.98 11.97 21.51
C ARG A 249 44.69 11.78 23.01
N SER A 250 44.14 10.67 23.51
CA SER A 250 43.28 9.59 22.99
C SER A 250 43.13 8.55 24.15
N ALA A 251 42.11 7.70 24.09
CA ALA A 251 41.91 6.47 24.89
C ALA A 251 41.17 6.55 26.25
N THR A 252 40.32 5.55 26.44
CA THR A 252 39.44 5.15 27.56
C THR A 252 40.20 4.15 28.50
N PRO A 253 39.60 3.43 29.50
CA PRO A 253 38.21 3.38 30.00
C PRO A 253 38.02 3.34 31.55
N SER A 254 36.76 3.43 32.04
CA SER A 254 36.14 2.56 33.08
C SER A 254 34.78 3.11 33.59
N ARG A 255 33.93 2.24 34.16
CA ARG A 255 32.59 2.51 34.73
C ARG A 255 32.53 1.92 36.16
N PRO A 256 31.78 2.53 37.10
CA PRO A 256 30.35 2.21 37.30
C PRO A 256 29.48 3.48 37.46
N GLY A 257 28.14 3.49 37.42
CA GLY A 257 27.14 2.44 37.23
C GLY A 257 25.86 2.78 38.02
N PHE A 258 24.77 3.18 37.36
CA PHE A 258 23.39 3.13 37.85
C PHE A 258 22.39 3.36 36.69
N GLU A 259 21.18 2.83 36.82
CA GLU A 259 20.19 2.68 35.75
C GLU A 259 19.29 3.92 35.56
N PHE A 260 18.75 4.07 34.35
CA PHE A 260 17.36 4.48 34.16
C PHE A 260 16.81 3.83 32.88
N ASP A 261 15.65 3.18 33.00
CA ASP A 261 14.99 2.44 31.93
C ASP A 261 14.01 3.36 31.15
N GLY A 262 13.69 3.01 29.90
CA GLY A 262 12.73 3.74 29.05
C GLY A 262 13.30 4.23 27.72
N LYS A 263 12.92 3.55 26.63
CA LYS A 263 13.36 3.86 25.25
C LYS A 263 12.70 5.15 24.71
N VAL A 264 13.51 6.08 24.19
CA VAL A 264 13.06 7.15 23.26
C VAL A 264 13.93 7.12 21.99
N PRO A 265 13.34 7.00 20.77
CA PRO A 265 14.10 6.97 19.52
C PRO A 265 14.87 8.25 19.18
N LYS A 266 15.97 8.11 18.43
CA LYS A 266 17.03 9.13 18.20
C LYS A 266 16.65 10.39 17.39
N TYR A 267 15.39 10.62 17.02
CA TYR A 267 14.99 11.80 16.23
C TYR A 267 14.44 12.98 17.04
N LEU A 268 14.51 12.94 18.38
CA LEU A 268 14.03 13.99 19.29
C LEU A 268 15.15 14.70 20.08
N LYS A 269 16.19 15.16 19.38
CA LYS A 269 17.13 16.18 19.88
C LYS A 269 17.32 17.29 18.85
N LEU A 270 16.36 18.22 18.79
CA LEU A 270 16.52 19.56 18.22
C LEU A 270 15.37 20.48 18.70
N SER A 271 15.48 20.92 19.96
CA SER A 271 14.74 22.07 20.47
C SER A 271 15.67 22.90 21.36
N CYS A 272 15.70 24.21 21.10
CA CYS A 272 16.67 25.12 21.67
C CYS A 272 16.43 25.34 23.17
N VAL A 273 17.50 25.34 23.96
CA VAL A 273 17.48 25.90 25.32
C VAL A 273 17.79 27.39 25.20
N LEU A 274 16.78 28.24 25.43
CA LEU A 274 16.95 29.63 25.87
C LEU A 274 15.89 29.95 26.93
N LYS A 275 16.34 30.54 28.05
CA LYS A 275 15.56 31.08 29.17
C LYS A 275 16.11 32.50 29.49
N PRO A 276 15.38 33.39 30.21
CA PRO A 276 15.02 34.65 29.56
C PRO A 276 15.20 35.96 30.38
N ARG A 277 14.94 37.09 29.68
CA ARG A 277 14.18 38.29 30.11
C ARG A 277 14.92 39.56 30.60
N ALA A 278 14.77 40.63 29.80
CA ALA A 278 14.72 42.09 30.09
C ALA A 278 14.44 42.82 28.73
N GLN A 279 13.91 44.05 28.58
CA GLN A 279 13.11 44.97 29.43
C GLN A 279 12.35 45.97 28.49
N GLN A 280 11.61 46.95 29.02
CA GLN A 280 10.93 48.09 28.32
C GLN A 280 11.15 49.40 29.16
N PRO A 281 10.65 50.63 28.85
CA PRO A 281 9.80 51.16 27.75
C PRO A 281 10.27 52.55 27.14
N PRO A 282 9.47 53.23 26.27
CA PRO A 282 9.90 54.45 25.52
C PRO A 282 9.00 55.73 25.65
N PRO A 283 9.38 56.88 25.05
CA PRO A 283 8.37 57.92 24.68
C PRO A 283 8.59 58.80 23.39
N ARG A 284 7.70 58.63 22.40
CA ARG A 284 6.83 59.66 21.72
C ARG A 284 7.40 60.90 20.95
N ARG A 285 7.48 60.75 19.62
CA ARG A 285 7.06 61.62 18.45
C ARG A 285 6.64 63.12 18.60
N ARG A 286 6.96 63.94 17.55
CA ARG A 286 6.07 64.90 16.76
C ARG A 286 6.90 65.84 15.81
N ARG A 287 6.47 66.43 14.66
CA ARG A 287 5.39 66.22 13.64
C ARG A 287 5.51 67.23 12.44
N ARG A 288 4.82 67.00 11.28
CA ARG A 288 4.27 67.95 10.23
C ARG A 288 5.20 68.49 9.07
N ARG A 289 4.76 68.77 7.80
CA ARG A 289 3.53 68.49 6.95
C ARG A 289 3.78 68.86 5.43
N PRO A 290 2.85 68.79 4.43
CA PRO A 290 2.78 67.71 3.41
C PRO A 290 2.81 68.09 1.90
N ARG A 291 3.13 67.13 1.01
CA ARG A 291 2.67 67.08 -0.41
C ARG A 291 2.81 65.63 -0.95
N ALA A 292 1.87 65.19 -1.79
CA ALA A 292 1.65 63.78 -2.20
C ALA A 292 1.22 62.83 -1.04
N LEU A 293 0.30 61.90 -1.35
CA LEU A 293 -0.56 61.14 -0.41
C LEU A 293 -0.96 61.85 0.91
N PRO A 294 -1.95 62.75 0.87
CA PRO A 294 -2.66 63.25 2.06
C PRO A 294 -4.20 63.05 1.99
N GLN A 295 -4.99 62.98 3.08
CA GLN A 295 -4.73 62.77 4.51
C GLN A 295 -6.07 62.47 5.23
N HIS A 296 -6.38 61.22 5.59
CA HIS A 296 -7.45 60.85 6.55
C HIS A 296 -7.14 59.44 7.12
N SER A 297 -7.07 59.19 8.43
CA SER A 297 -6.73 60.08 9.56
C SER A 297 -5.86 59.31 10.59
N GLU A 298 -4.97 59.98 11.33
CA GLU A 298 -4.17 59.29 12.38
C GLU A 298 -4.99 58.85 13.61
N ALA A 299 -6.29 59.16 13.67
CA ALA A 299 -7.16 58.70 14.76
C ALA A 299 -7.43 57.18 14.67
N ASP A 300 -7.56 56.66 13.44
CA ASP A 300 -7.96 55.28 13.18
C ASP A 300 -6.89 54.27 13.63
N ALA A 301 -5.61 54.62 13.47
CA ALA A 301 -4.48 53.80 13.90
C ALA A 301 -4.19 53.88 15.41
N ALA A 302 -4.46 55.02 16.04
CA ALA A 302 -4.36 55.15 17.50
C ALA A 302 -5.50 54.40 18.21
N ALA A 303 -6.73 54.50 17.67
CA ALA A 303 -7.87 53.72 18.14
C ALA A 303 -7.63 52.21 18.03
N ALA A 304 -7.01 51.73 16.94
CA ALA A 304 -6.72 50.31 16.76
C ALA A 304 -5.79 49.70 17.83
N GLN A 305 -4.98 50.52 18.51
CA GLN A 305 -3.98 50.05 19.47
C GLN A 305 -4.44 50.15 20.93
N GLU A 306 -5.47 50.95 21.21
CA GLU A 306 -6.20 50.98 22.50
C GLU A 306 -7.43 50.05 22.51
N ALA A 307 -7.85 49.50 21.36
CA ALA A 307 -9.13 48.78 21.21
C ALA A 307 -9.05 47.23 21.14
N LEU A 308 -7.87 46.61 21.15
CA LEU A 308 -7.76 45.15 21.23
C LEU A 308 -7.62 44.69 22.68
N ASN A 309 -8.75 44.77 23.41
CA ASN A 309 -8.96 44.20 24.74
C ASN A 309 -8.99 42.66 24.65
N ILE A 310 -7.85 42.03 24.33
CA ILE A 310 -7.76 40.59 24.04
C ILE A 310 -6.71 39.89 24.89
N VAL A 311 -6.95 38.60 25.17
CA VAL A 311 -6.04 37.71 25.90
C VAL A 311 -5.90 36.40 25.13
N VAL A 312 -4.68 35.85 25.08
CA VAL A 312 -4.41 34.56 24.44
C VAL A 312 -4.40 33.45 25.49
N ALA A 313 -5.15 32.39 25.23
CA ALA A 313 -5.22 31.19 26.08
C ALA A 313 -4.86 29.94 25.28
N GLU A 314 -4.17 29.00 25.90
CA GLU A 314 -3.82 27.68 25.37
C GLU A 314 -4.74 26.60 25.95
N ALA A 315 -5.32 25.77 25.09
CA ALA A 315 -6.16 24.64 25.53
C ALA A 315 -5.30 23.49 26.10
N ALA A 316 -5.14 23.40 27.42
CA ALA A 316 -4.33 22.35 28.06
C ALA A 316 -4.82 20.91 27.74
N THR A 317 -6.11 20.74 27.42
CA THR A 317 -6.69 19.47 26.95
C THR A 317 -7.58 19.71 25.71
N PRO A 318 -7.98 18.67 24.96
CA PRO A 318 -8.84 18.84 23.79
C PRO A 318 -10.25 19.33 24.17
N ILE A 319 -10.56 20.59 23.87
CA ILE A 319 -11.84 21.23 24.17
C ILE A 319 -12.83 21.12 23.00
N ARG A 320 -14.13 21.18 23.29
CA ARG A 320 -15.18 21.19 22.27
C ARG A 320 -15.92 22.53 22.29
N LEU A 321 -15.89 23.25 21.18
CA LEU A 321 -16.63 24.50 21.00
C LEU A 321 -17.89 24.20 20.18
N ARG A 322 -19.08 24.55 20.69
CA ARG A 322 -20.33 24.41 19.93
C ARG A 322 -20.70 25.78 19.37
N GLY A 323 -20.80 25.88 18.04
CA GLY A 323 -21.26 27.07 17.33
C GLY A 323 -22.52 26.79 16.52
N ALA A 324 -23.10 27.83 15.93
CA ALA A 324 -24.30 27.68 15.08
C ALA A 324 -24.05 26.79 13.83
N GLY A 325 -22.79 26.65 13.39
CA GLY A 325 -22.38 25.73 12.32
C GLY A 325 -22.05 24.30 12.78
N GLY A 326 -22.36 23.94 14.03
CA GLY A 326 -22.12 22.60 14.60
C GLY A 326 -21.06 22.56 15.70
N GLU A 327 -20.68 21.34 16.10
CA GLU A 327 -19.71 21.08 17.16
C GLU A 327 -18.28 20.96 16.58
N VAL A 328 -17.38 21.82 17.05
CA VAL A 328 -15.99 21.91 16.61
C VAL A 328 -15.08 21.46 17.73
N ARG A 329 -14.41 20.32 17.55
CA ARG A 329 -13.39 19.84 18.49
C ARG A 329 -12.05 20.52 18.19
N LEU A 330 -11.48 21.18 19.20
CA LEU A 330 -10.12 21.68 19.18
C LEU A 330 -9.18 20.63 19.82
N PRO A 331 -7.98 20.40 19.27
CA PRO A 331 -6.96 19.60 19.95
C PRO A 331 -6.37 20.37 21.15
N ALA A 332 -5.68 19.63 22.02
CA ALA A 332 -4.85 20.23 23.07
C ALA A 332 -3.76 21.13 22.48
N GLU A 333 -3.21 21.99 23.34
CA GLU A 333 -2.22 23.04 23.08
C GLU A 333 -2.69 24.12 22.07
N THR A 334 -3.92 24.08 21.58
CA THR A 334 -4.43 25.08 20.62
C THR A 334 -4.54 26.44 21.28
N TRP A 335 -3.92 27.47 20.68
CA TRP A 335 -4.08 28.85 21.14
C TRP A 335 -5.38 29.47 20.62
N LEU A 336 -6.11 30.12 21.51
CA LEU A 336 -7.33 30.87 21.27
C LEU A 336 -7.14 32.33 21.67
N VAL A 337 -7.78 33.22 20.92
CA VAL A 337 -7.88 34.63 21.25
C VAL A 337 -9.25 34.86 21.88
N LEU A 338 -9.24 35.40 23.09
CA LEU A 338 -10.41 35.73 23.90
C LEU A 338 -10.47 37.25 24.09
N ASP A 339 -11.63 37.79 24.45
CA ASP A 339 -11.73 39.15 24.99
C ASP A 339 -11.17 39.17 26.43
N ALA A 340 -10.48 40.23 26.85
CA ALA A 340 -9.94 40.34 28.19
C ALA A 340 -11.04 40.43 29.27
N ALA A 341 -12.22 40.95 28.94
CA ALA A 341 -13.41 40.91 29.80
C ALA A 341 -13.99 39.50 29.95
N ALA A 342 -13.75 38.60 28.98
CA ALA A 342 -14.07 37.17 29.11
C ALA A 342 -12.96 36.41 29.85
N ALA A 343 -11.69 36.78 29.66
CA ALA A 343 -10.55 36.13 30.32
C ALA A 343 -10.48 36.40 31.83
N THR A 344 -10.79 37.63 32.27
CA THR A 344 -10.84 38.00 33.70
C THR A 344 -11.93 37.27 34.48
N ARG A 345 -13.00 36.81 33.80
CA ARG A 345 -14.11 36.06 34.39
C ARG A 345 -13.91 34.54 34.38
N LEU A 346 -12.82 34.04 33.81
CA LEU A 346 -12.54 32.59 33.75
C LEU A 346 -12.65 31.92 35.12
N PRO A 347 -12.10 32.43 36.24
CA PRO A 347 -12.14 31.70 37.52
C PRO A 347 -13.54 31.61 38.16
N GLU A 348 -14.46 32.54 37.87
CA GLU A 348 -15.70 32.72 38.64
C GLU A 348 -16.97 32.26 37.90
N VAL A 349 -16.91 32.06 36.58
CA VAL A 349 -18.08 31.74 35.76
C VAL A 349 -18.26 30.23 35.58
N MET A 350 -19.03 29.61 36.48
CA MET A 350 -19.69 28.32 36.22
C MET A 350 -21.02 28.44 35.47
N GLY A 351 -21.53 29.66 35.20
CA GLY A 351 -22.77 29.88 34.46
C GLY A 351 -22.77 31.19 33.68
N ASP A 352 -23.04 31.09 32.37
CA ASP A 352 -23.29 32.14 31.37
C ASP A 352 -22.25 33.27 31.21
N LEU A 353 -21.55 33.24 30.07
CA LEU A 353 -20.69 34.32 29.58
C LEU A 353 -21.28 34.87 28.26
N PRO A 354 -21.84 36.09 28.24
CA PRO A 354 -22.50 36.64 27.05
C PRO A 354 -21.48 37.21 26.06
N LEU A 355 -21.65 36.87 24.78
CA LEU A 355 -20.98 37.54 23.64
C LEU A 355 -22.02 37.97 22.60
N GLY A 356 -22.28 39.27 22.57
CA GLY A 356 -23.11 40.01 21.62
C GLY A 356 -23.12 41.48 22.06
N SER A 357 -23.17 42.49 21.20
CA SER A 357 -23.47 42.56 19.76
C SER A 357 -22.40 43.43 19.04
N GLU A 358 -22.34 43.62 17.71
CA GLU A 358 -23.26 43.29 16.62
C GLU A 358 -22.51 43.24 15.27
N ALA A 359 -22.51 42.10 14.57
CA ALA A 359 -22.21 42.00 13.13
C ALA A 359 -22.68 40.63 12.59
N SER A 360 -23.88 40.60 12.01
CA SER A 360 -24.44 39.49 11.22
C SER A 360 -24.30 38.06 11.80
N GLY A 361 -25.06 37.81 12.86
CA GLY A 361 -25.89 36.60 13.05
C GLY A 361 -25.23 35.22 12.98
N HIS A 362 -25.02 34.60 14.15
CA HIS A 362 -25.13 33.15 14.41
C HIS A 362 -25.05 32.91 15.94
N LYS A 363 -26.20 32.69 16.60
CA LYS A 363 -26.27 32.50 18.07
C LYS A 363 -25.74 31.12 18.48
N ALA A 364 -24.94 31.06 19.54
CA ALA A 364 -24.41 29.83 20.12
C ALA A 364 -24.59 29.82 21.64
N PHE A 365 -24.95 28.67 22.21
CA PHE A 365 -25.08 28.43 23.65
C PHE A 365 -24.07 27.35 24.08
N VAL A 366 -23.55 27.45 25.31
CA VAL A 366 -22.44 26.63 25.84
C VAL A 366 -22.90 25.88 27.11
N LEU A 367 -22.38 24.66 27.34
CA LEU A 367 -22.65 23.86 28.55
C LEU A 367 -21.41 23.71 29.46
N GLU A 368 -21.53 24.31 30.64
CA GLU A 368 -21.02 23.94 31.98
C GLU A 368 -19.55 23.58 32.30
N LYS A 369 -18.66 23.17 31.38
CA LYS A 369 -17.28 22.75 31.77
C LYS A 369 -16.17 23.28 30.87
N PHE A 370 -15.89 24.59 30.98
CA PHE A 370 -14.94 25.30 30.10
C PHE A 370 -13.63 25.78 30.74
N VAL A 371 -13.63 26.07 32.04
CA VAL A 371 -12.54 26.82 32.69
C VAL A 371 -11.25 26.01 32.94
N PRO A 372 -11.29 24.79 33.51
CA PRO A 372 -10.06 24.10 33.93
C PRO A 372 -9.14 23.64 32.77
N ALA A 373 -9.61 23.75 31.53
CA ALA A 373 -8.91 23.31 30.33
C ALA A 373 -8.20 24.44 29.57
N LEU A 374 -8.30 25.71 30.02
CA LEU A 374 -7.67 26.85 29.37
C LEU A 374 -6.58 27.47 30.25
N ARG A 375 -5.36 27.56 29.72
CA ARG A 375 -4.20 28.19 30.35
C ARG A 375 -3.98 29.57 29.73
N LEU A 376 -4.06 30.64 30.52
CA LEU A 376 -3.69 31.97 30.06
C LEU A 376 -2.18 32.02 29.77
N LEU A 377 -1.80 32.60 28.62
CA LEU A 377 -0.40 32.79 28.24
C LEU A 377 0.07 34.21 28.60
N GLU A 378 1.17 34.31 29.34
CA GLU A 378 1.84 35.61 29.56
C GLU A 378 2.41 36.15 28.24
N ASP A 379 2.43 37.47 28.07
CA ASP A 379 3.03 38.12 26.88
C ASP A 379 4.48 37.69 26.64
N ALA A 380 5.24 37.36 27.68
CA ALA A 380 6.62 36.85 27.56
C ALA A 380 6.72 35.45 26.91
N GLN A 381 5.62 34.69 26.83
CA GLN A 381 5.54 33.41 26.12
C GLN A 381 5.03 33.59 24.67
N LEU A 382 4.34 34.69 24.38
CA LEU A 382 3.80 35.03 23.06
C LEU A 382 4.87 35.69 22.17
N ASN A 383 5.82 34.88 21.70
CA ASN A 383 6.82 35.32 20.71
C ASN A 383 6.47 34.86 19.28
N TRP A 384 7.03 35.54 18.28
CA TRP A 384 6.81 35.27 16.86
C TRP A 384 7.04 33.81 16.47
N ALA A 385 8.14 33.19 16.91
CA ALA A 385 8.50 31.82 16.55
C ALA A 385 7.51 30.79 17.12
N ALA A 386 7.06 30.97 18.37
CA ALA A 386 6.06 30.12 19.00
C ALA A 386 4.69 30.25 18.32
N ALA A 387 4.26 31.48 18.01
CA ALA A 387 3.04 31.71 17.26
C ALA A 387 3.10 31.12 15.84
N GLN A 388 4.25 31.21 15.17
CA GLN A 388 4.48 30.63 13.84
C GLN A 388 4.42 29.09 13.89
N ALA A 389 5.07 28.47 14.89
CA ALA A 389 5.00 27.02 15.10
C ALA A 389 3.55 26.56 15.37
N ASN A 390 2.80 27.29 16.21
CA ASN A 390 1.40 26.96 16.49
C ASN A 390 0.49 27.16 15.26
N PHE A 391 0.69 28.21 14.46
CA PHE A 391 -0.02 28.38 13.18
C PHE A 391 0.28 27.25 12.19
N VAL A 392 1.55 26.88 12.03
CA VAL A 392 1.95 25.73 11.19
C VAL A 392 1.34 24.42 11.68
N ARG A 393 1.19 24.24 13.00
CA ARG A 393 0.47 23.09 13.56
C ARG A 393 -1.02 23.14 13.24
N CYS A 394 -1.67 24.28 13.47
CA CYS A 394 -3.09 24.47 13.16
C CYS A 394 -3.38 24.30 11.65
N SER A 395 -2.46 24.71 10.78
CA SER A 395 -2.61 24.58 9.31
C SER A 395 -2.47 23.15 8.81
N ARG A 396 -1.98 22.22 9.64
CA ARG A 396 -1.92 20.78 9.37
C ARG A 396 -3.17 20.02 9.89
N GLY A 397 -4.04 20.70 10.64
CA GLY A 397 -5.27 20.14 11.22
C GLY A 397 -6.54 20.59 10.49
N ALA A 398 -7.66 19.89 10.75
CA ALA A 398 -8.94 20.16 10.09
C ALA A 398 -9.79 21.28 10.75
N CYS A 399 -9.27 21.98 11.77
CA CYS A 399 -10.03 23.00 12.50
C CYS A 399 -9.76 24.41 11.98
N PHE A 400 -10.68 24.95 11.19
CA PHE A 400 -10.60 26.31 10.65
C PHE A 400 -10.57 27.40 11.76
N LEU A 401 -11.31 27.20 12.86
CA LEU A 401 -11.36 28.15 13.97
C LEU A 401 -10.00 28.27 14.70
N ALA A 402 -9.33 27.14 14.94
CA ALA A 402 -7.96 27.10 15.47
C ALA A 402 -6.97 27.84 14.55
N LEU A 403 -7.07 27.59 13.23
CA LEU A 403 -6.23 28.25 12.23
C LEU A 403 -6.45 29.76 12.21
N LYS A 404 -7.71 30.21 12.26
CA LYS A 404 -8.06 31.64 12.31
C LYS A 404 -7.53 32.31 13.58
N HIS A 405 -7.62 31.67 14.74
CA HIS A 405 -7.12 32.22 16.00
C HIS A 405 -5.58 32.27 16.02
N ALA A 406 -4.89 31.23 15.55
CA ALA A 406 -3.43 31.25 15.43
C ALA A 406 -2.93 32.30 14.41
N ALA A 407 -3.65 32.49 13.29
CA ALA A 407 -3.39 33.56 12.32
C ALA A 407 -3.56 34.95 12.96
N PHE A 408 -4.58 35.12 13.80
CA PHE A 408 -4.83 36.38 14.49
C PHE A 408 -3.75 36.69 15.54
N VAL A 409 -3.29 35.70 16.32
CA VAL A 409 -2.13 35.88 17.22
C VAL A 409 -0.89 36.31 16.43
N LEU A 410 -0.60 35.68 15.28
CA LEU A 410 0.50 36.11 14.42
C LEU A 410 0.33 37.54 13.90
N LYS A 411 -0.88 37.94 13.49
CA LYS A 411 -1.15 39.33 13.08
C LYS A 411 -0.96 40.31 14.22
N VAL A 412 -1.45 40.01 15.42
CA VAL A 412 -1.26 40.84 16.61
C VAL A 412 0.23 40.97 16.96
N LEU A 413 0.99 39.87 16.89
CA LEU A 413 2.43 39.91 17.13
C LEU A 413 3.22 40.60 16.02
N ALA A 414 2.83 40.47 14.75
CA ALA A 414 3.42 41.25 13.64
C ALA A 414 3.18 42.74 13.85
N THR A 415 1.96 43.14 14.25
CA THR A 415 1.63 44.54 14.55
C THR A 415 2.44 45.03 15.75
N ARG A 416 2.52 44.28 16.85
CA ARG A 416 3.35 44.62 18.02
C ARG A 416 4.83 44.76 17.66
N HIS A 417 5.42 43.80 16.92
CA HIS A 417 6.80 43.90 16.43
C HIS A 417 7.00 45.11 15.50
N ALA A 418 6.08 45.38 14.57
CA ALA A 418 6.16 46.53 13.67
C ALA A 418 5.97 47.89 14.38
N LEU A 419 5.45 47.88 15.62
CA LEU A 419 5.36 49.06 16.49
C LEU A 419 6.65 49.24 17.28
N ASP A 420 7.19 48.18 17.88
CA ASP A 420 8.50 48.18 18.56
C ASP A 420 9.64 48.57 17.60
N GLU A 421 9.59 48.12 16.33
CA GLU A 421 10.55 48.48 15.27
C GLU A 421 10.47 49.97 14.84
N THR A 422 9.46 50.75 15.26
CA THR A 422 9.44 52.20 14.95
C THR A 422 10.35 53.06 15.85
N GLU A 423 11.03 52.46 16.83
CA GLU A 423 11.99 53.15 17.72
C GLU A 423 13.42 52.61 17.66
N ALA A 424 13.71 51.55 16.89
CA ALA A 424 15.06 51.04 16.65
C ALA A 424 15.42 51.03 15.15
N GLN A 425 16.37 51.88 14.75
CA GLN A 425 16.73 52.05 13.33
C GLN A 425 17.53 50.87 12.75
N GLY A 426 16.88 50.11 11.85
CA GLY A 426 17.54 49.47 10.69
C GLY A 426 17.86 47.97 10.80
N VAL A 427 17.00 47.10 10.23
CA VAL A 427 17.33 45.71 9.84
C VAL A 427 16.54 45.27 8.58
N ASP A 428 17.17 44.51 7.68
CA ASP A 428 16.69 44.12 6.33
C ASP A 428 15.48 43.14 6.25
N ASN A 429 14.75 42.85 7.34
CA ASN A 429 13.78 41.72 7.37
C ASN A 429 12.30 42.06 7.12
N LEU A 430 11.94 43.34 6.91
CA LEU A 430 10.56 43.75 6.57
C LEU A 430 9.91 42.98 5.40
N PRO A 431 10.63 42.60 4.31
CA PRO A 431 10.05 41.82 3.23
C PRO A 431 9.56 40.45 3.68
N GLN A 432 10.33 39.76 4.53
CA GLN A 432 10.01 38.40 4.99
C GLN A 432 8.71 38.39 5.82
N LEU A 433 8.53 39.39 6.70
CA LEU A 433 7.30 39.52 7.49
C LEU A 433 6.06 39.72 6.60
N ARG A 434 6.16 40.56 5.56
CA ARG A 434 5.08 40.77 4.58
C ARG A 434 4.79 39.51 3.76
N THR A 435 5.81 38.77 3.34
CA THR A 435 5.62 37.49 2.62
C THR A 435 4.95 36.43 3.49
N VAL A 436 5.31 36.35 4.78
CA VAL A 436 4.67 35.42 5.73
C VAL A 436 3.21 35.82 6.01
N LEU A 437 2.91 37.12 6.17
CA LEU A 437 1.53 37.59 6.33
C LEU A 437 0.66 37.32 5.10
N ALA A 438 1.21 37.48 3.89
CA ALA A 438 0.52 37.14 2.65
C ALA A 438 0.25 35.61 2.53
N ASP A 439 1.22 34.76 2.89
CA ASP A 439 1.04 33.30 2.94
C ASP A 439 0.00 32.87 4.00
N ILE A 440 -0.06 33.56 5.14
CA ILE A 440 -1.10 33.37 6.16
C ILE A 440 -2.49 33.69 5.59
N ASP A 441 -2.67 34.84 4.96
CA ASP A 441 -3.98 35.25 4.42
C ASP A 441 -4.43 34.41 3.23
N ASP A 442 -3.51 33.98 2.35
CA ASP A 442 -3.78 33.05 1.27
C ASP A 442 -4.19 31.66 1.80
N LYS A 443 -3.52 31.15 2.85
CA LYS A 443 -3.91 29.89 3.53
C LYS A 443 -5.26 29.99 4.25
N VAL A 444 -5.53 31.08 4.96
CA VAL A 444 -6.82 31.29 5.64
C VAL A 444 -7.95 31.45 4.60
N SER A 445 -7.71 32.17 3.50
CA SER A 445 -8.70 32.36 2.42
C SER A 445 -9.04 31.05 1.69
N ARG A 446 -8.03 30.23 1.35
CA ARG A 446 -8.27 28.89 0.78
C ARG A 446 -9.04 27.97 1.73
N ALA A 447 -8.69 28.00 3.03
CA ALA A 447 -9.42 27.22 4.04
C ALA A 447 -10.87 27.70 4.21
N ALA A 448 -11.11 29.02 4.18
CA ALA A 448 -12.44 29.60 4.23
C ALA A 448 -13.29 29.18 3.00
N GLY A 449 -12.71 29.17 1.80
CA GLY A 449 -13.38 28.69 0.58
C GLY A 449 -13.77 27.20 0.63
N LEU A 450 -12.93 26.35 1.24
CA LEU A 450 -13.22 24.93 1.48
C LEU A 450 -14.33 24.70 2.51
N VAL A 451 -14.44 25.56 3.53
CA VAL A 451 -15.56 25.51 4.50
C VAL A 451 -16.84 26.07 3.89
N GLY A 452 -16.76 27.20 3.18
CA GLY A 452 -17.90 27.84 2.53
C GLY A 452 -18.52 26.99 1.42
N SER A 453 -17.72 26.30 0.62
CA SER A 453 -18.22 25.35 -0.39
C SER A 453 -18.92 24.14 0.24
N ARG A 454 -18.42 23.62 1.37
CA ARG A 454 -19.10 22.56 2.15
C ARG A 454 -20.42 23.03 2.77
N ALA A 455 -20.47 24.26 3.29
CA ALA A 455 -21.71 24.85 3.81
C ALA A 455 -22.73 25.12 2.69
N ALA A 456 -22.30 25.63 1.54
CA ALA A 456 -23.14 25.85 0.36
C ALA A 456 -23.64 24.56 -0.31
N ALA A 457 -22.95 23.43 -0.10
CA ALA A 457 -23.45 22.11 -0.48
C ALA A 457 -24.55 21.60 0.48
N ALA A 458 -24.47 21.95 1.77
CA ALA A 458 -25.48 21.59 2.77
C ALA A 458 -26.79 22.37 2.61
N THR A 459 -26.73 23.65 2.20
CA THR A 459 -27.91 24.51 2.00
C THR A 459 -28.62 24.32 0.64
N LYS A 460 -28.12 23.44 -0.23
CA LYS A 460 -28.72 23.14 -1.54
C LYS A 460 -29.66 21.92 -1.56
N ARG A 461 -30.05 21.37 -0.41
CA ARG A 461 -31.17 20.42 -0.33
C ARG A 461 -32.50 21.16 -0.54
N PRO A 462 -33.39 20.72 -1.45
CA PRO A 462 -34.71 21.34 -1.61
C PRO A 462 -35.60 21.06 -0.39
N GLU A 463 -36.10 22.11 0.25
CA GLU A 463 -37.17 22.03 1.24
C GLU A 463 -38.54 22.15 0.56
N THR A 464 -39.12 21.03 0.10
CA THR A 464 -40.58 20.77 0.06
C THR A 464 -40.87 19.36 -0.50
N PRO A 465 -41.88 18.63 0.04
CA PRO A 465 -42.14 17.26 -0.36
C PRO A 465 -43.12 17.15 -1.55
N PRO A 466 -42.98 16.15 -2.44
CA PRO A 466 -44.03 15.81 -3.40
C PRO A 466 -45.27 15.23 -2.70
N PRO A 467 -46.48 15.41 -3.26
CA PRO A 467 -47.74 15.06 -2.62
C PRO A 467 -47.98 13.53 -2.54
N ARG A 468 -48.74 13.12 -1.51
CA ARG A 468 -49.10 11.72 -1.22
C ARG A 468 -50.22 11.21 -2.12
N LEU A 469 -50.16 9.92 -2.47
CA LEU A 469 -51.23 8.89 -2.54
C LEU A 469 -50.51 7.57 -2.95
N VAL A 470 -50.73 6.38 -2.37
CA VAL A 470 -51.75 5.88 -1.43
C VAL A 470 -51.03 5.23 -0.22
N LYS A 471 -51.69 5.23 0.97
CA LYS A 471 -51.12 4.63 2.18
C LYS A 471 -51.20 3.09 2.14
N HIS A 472 -50.06 2.41 2.11
CA HIS A 472 -49.87 1.23 2.95
C HIS A 472 -48.82 1.53 4.02
N LYS A 473 -48.98 0.88 5.18
CA LYS A 473 -48.33 1.22 6.45
C LYS A 473 -46.88 0.72 6.42
N PRO A 474 -45.85 1.58 6.46
CA PRO A 474 -44.46 1.11 6.47
C PRO A 474 -44.17 0.42 7.80
N ASP A 475 -43.56 -0.76 7.71
CA ASP A 475 -43.11 -1.51 8.88
C ASP A 475 -41.78 -0.95 9.43
N LYS A 476 -41.46 -1.24 10.68
CA LYS A 476 -40.39 -0.57 11.46
C LYS A 476 -38.97 -1.11 11.22
N SER A 477 -38.68 -1.67 10.04
CA SER A 477 -37.51 -2.56 9.83
C SER A 477 -36.34 -2.03 9.00
N GLU A 478 -36.41 -0.85 8.35
CA GLU A 478 -35.40 -0.44 7.35
C GLU A 478 -34.19 0.40 7.84
N GLU A 479 -34.02 0.70 9.13
CA GLU A 479 -32.79 1.33 9.65
C GLU A 479 -32.09 0.55 10.78
N ALA A 480 -31.86 -0.74 10.54
CA ALA A 480 -30.80 -1.49 11.21
C ALA A 480 -29.53 -1.45 10.34
N GLN A 481 -28.70 -0.41 10.49
CA GLN A 481 -27.36 -0.41 9.88
C GLN A 481 -26.50 -1.48 10.58
N GLU A 482 -26.32 -2.64 9.92
CA GLU A 482 -25.38 -3.66 10.39
C GLU A 482 -23.98 -3.09 10.58
N ALA A 483 -23.33 -3.47 11.68
CA ALA A 483 -21.94 -3.10 11.92
C ALA A 483 -21.05 -3.67 10.79
N PRO A 484 -20.14 -2.86 10.20
CA PRO A 484 -19.34 -3.30 9.06
C PRO A 484 -18.49 -4.51 9.44
N SER A 485 -18.53 -5.54 8.59
CA SER A 485 -17.83 -6.80 8.86
C SER A 485 -16.33 -6.57 9.13
N PRO A 486 -15.64 -7.49 9.84
CA PRO A 486 -14.19 -7.40 10.04
C PRO A 486 -13.41 -7.31 8.72
N ARG A 487 -13.93 -7.97 7.66
CA ARG A 487 -13.39 -7.92 6.30
C ARG A 487 -13.57 -6.54 5.66
N HIS A 488 -14.76 -5.96 5.77
CA HIS A 488 -15.08 -4.63 5.25
C HIS A 488 -14.24 -3.56 5.95
N THR A 489 -14.09 -3.70 7.26
CA THR A 489 -13.21 -2.84 8.08
C THR A 489 -11.75 -2.96 7.66
N ALA A 490 -11.25 -4.17 7.36
CA ALA A 490 -9.88 -4.37 6.87
C ALA A 490 -9.67 -3.79 5.46
N LEU A 491 -10.63 -3.97 4.55
CA LEU A 491 -10.58 -3.42 3.19
C LEU A 491 -10.63 -1.89 3.17
N ARG A 492 -11.49 -1.27 3.99
CA ARG A 492 -11.51 0.20 4.15
C ARG A 492 -10.19 0.74 4.71
N ARG A 493 -9.55 0.02 5.64
CA ARG A 493 -8.19 0.35 6.10
C ARG A 493 -7.16 0.20 4.99
N GLY A 494 -7.25 -0.84 4.15
CA GLY A 494 -6.39 -1.04 2.98
C GLY A 494 -6.49 0.13 2.00
N LEU A 495 -7.71 0.45 1.58
CA LEU A 495 -8.00 1.53 0.64
C LEU A 495 -7.65 2.92 1.20
N GLN A 496 -7.80 3.14 2.52
CA GLN A 496 -7.29 4.32 3.19
C GLN A 496 -5.76 4.36 3.16
N ALA A 497 -5.07 3.25 3.44
CA ALA A 497 -3.62 3.18 3.39
C ALA A 497 -3.08 3.43 1.96
N GLN A 498 -3.75 2.93 0.92
CA GLN A 498 -3.44 3.24 -0.48
C GLN A 498 -3.67 4.73 -0.80
N THR A 499 -4.77 5.31 -0.30
CA THR A 499 -5.04 6.76 -0.43
C THR A 499 -3.96 7.60 0.26
N ASP A 500 -3.56 7.23 1.48
CA ASP A 500 -2.52 7.90 2.25
C ASP A 500 -1.14 7.77 1.59
N PHE A 501 -0.85 6.61 0.98
CA PHE A 501 0.36 6.33 0.23
C PHE A 501 0.44 7.14 -1.06
N THR A 502 -0.61 7.16 -1.89
CA THR A 502 -0.69 8.02 -3.08
C THR A 502 -0.60 9.51 -2.71
N ALA A 503 -1.26 9.93 -1.62
CA ALA A 503 -1.15 11.30 -1.14
C ALA A 503 0.26 11.63 -0.61
N PHE A 504 0.96 10.67 0.00
CA PHE A 504 2.37 10.80 0.38
C PHE A 504 3.29 10.88 -0.85
N ALA A 505 3.09 10.03 -1.85
CA ALA A 505 3.80 10.05 -3.13
C ALA A 505 3.72 11.43 -3.79
N ASN A 506 2.49 11.94 -3.97
CA ASN A 506 2.22 13.23 -4.57
C ASN A 506 2.81 14.39 -3.76
N ARG A 507 2.76 14.36 -2.41
CA ARG A 507 3.34 15.41 -1.56
C ARG A 507 4.87 15.40 -1.52
N ARG A 508 5.51 14.23 -1.53
CA ARG A 508 6.95 14.08 -1.27
C ARG A 508 7.78 14.00 -2.55
N PHE A 509 7.25 13.37 -3.60
CA PHE A 509 7.94 13.11 -4.86
C PHE A 509 7.28 13.81 -6.06
N GLY A 510 6.01 14.21 -5.92
CA GLY A 510 5.24 14.92 -6.95
C GLY A 510 4.26 14.02 -7.71
N ASN A 511 4.59 12.74 -7.88
CA ASN A 511 3.70 11.72 -8.44
C ASN A 511 4.13 10.30 -8.02
N CYS A 512 3.28 9.30 -8.28
CA CYS A 512 3.53 7.88 -7.96
C CYS A 512 4.66 7.26 -8.80
N VAL A 513 4.88 7.68 -10.05
CA VAL A 513 5.99 7.17 -10.90
C VAL A 513 7.35 7.49 -10.29
N ARG A 514 7.53 8.74 -9.83
CA ARG A 514 8.76 9.18 -9.15
C ARG A 514 9.01 8.44 -7.85
N LEU A 515 7.95 8.18 -7.07
CA LEU A 515 8.04 7.32 -5.89
C LEU A 515 8.44 5.89 -6.27
N TRP A 516 7.84 5.32 -7.32
CA TRP A 516 8.15 3.96 -7.77
C TRP A 516 9.64 3.79 -8.05
N PHE A 517 10.25 4.68 -8.83
CA PHE A 517 11.70 4.60 -9.13
C PHE A 517 12.63 4.87 -7.92
N VAL A 518 12.10 5.34 -6.79
CA VAL A 518 12.85 5.40 -5.52
C VAL A 518 12.74 4.09 -4.75
N LEU A 519 11.60 3.39 -4.85
CA LEU A 519 11.39 2.05 -4.28
C LEU A 519 12.05 0.94 -5.11
N ASP A 520 12.16 1.17 -6.42
CA ASP A 520 12.72 0.27 -7.44
C ASP A 520 13.89 0.96 -8.17
N PRO A 521 15.05 1.14 -7.50
CA PRO A 521 16.21 1.83 -8.07
C PRO A 521 16.91 1.06 -9.20
N GLU A 522 16.60 -0.24 -9.34
CA GLU A 522 17.12 -1.12 -10.40
C GLU A 522 16.23 -1.04 -11.67
N GLU A 523 15.03 -0.49 -11.56
CA GLU A 523 13.99 -0.34 -12.60
C GLU A 523 13.46 -1.70 -13.12
N HIS A 524 13.21 -2.66 -12.22
CA HIS A 524 12.58 -3.95 -12.55
C HIS A 524 11.07 -3.84 -12.86
N LEU A 525 10.44 -2.75 -12.44
CA LEU A 525 9.01 -2.44 -12.54
C LEU A 525 8.10 -3.49 -11.86
N LYS A 526 8.72 -4.23 -10.93
CA LYS A 526 8.12 -5.24 -10.05
C LYS A 526 8.86 -5.20 -8.70
N LEU A 527 8.13 -5.21 -7.59
CA LEU A 527 8.69 -5.21 -6.24
C LEU A 527 8.14 -6.37 -5.40
N ALA A 528 9.01 -7.11 -4.73
CA ALA A 528 8.59 -8.10 -3.72
C ALA A 528 8.31 -7.43 -2.37
N ASN A 529 7.49 -8.07 -1.52
CA ASN A 529 7.04 -7.54 -0.22
C ASN A 529 8.17 -6.90 0.61
N LYS A 530 9.28 -7.63 0.81
CA LYS A 530 10.43 -7.17 1.62
C LYS A 530 11.08 -5.91 1.06
N GLN A 531 11.19 -5.79 -0.28
CA GLN A 531 11.77 -4.63 -0.94
C GLN A 531 10.84 -3.41 -0.79
N PHE A 532 9.54 -3.60 -1.03
CA PHE A 532 8.55 -2.54 -0.89
C PHE A 532 8.46 -2.01 0.55
N VAL A 533 8.36 -2.90 1.54
CA VAL A 533 8.28 -2.53 2.96
C VAL A 533 9.51 -1.74 3.37
N ARG A 534 10.71 -2.27 3.09
CA ARG A 534 11.98 -1.61 3.40
C ARG A 534 12.11 -0.25 2.70
N GLY A 535 11.80 -0.18 1.40
CA GLY A 535 11.85 1.06 0.64
C GLY A 535 10.89 2.12 1.20
N CYS A 536 9.69 1.71 1.63
CA CYS A 536 8.72 2.60 2.26
C CYS A 536 9.18 3.10 3.64
N GLU A 537 9.88 2.28 4.42
CA GLU A 537 10.51 2.69 5.69
C GLU A 537 11.66 3.67 5.45
N GLU A 538 12.54 3.40 4.47
CA GLU A 538 13.70 4.24 4.14
C GLU A 538 13.30 5.65 3.64
N ILE A 539 12.19 5.78 2.90
CA ILE A 539 11.64 7.08 2.49
C ILE A 539 10.79 7.78 3.57
N GLY A 540 10.53 7.10 4.70
CA GLY A 540 9.77 7.65 5.82
C GLY A 540 8.24 7.66 5.63
N PHE A 541 7.67 6.70 4.89
CA PHE A 541 6.22 6.52 4.87
C PHE A 541 5.74 5.88 6.19
N SER A 542 4.84 6.56 6.90
CA SER A 542 4.37 6.17 8.24
C SER A 542 3.00 5.47 8.28
N GLY A 543 2.46 5.08 7.12
CA GLY A 543 1.21 4.32 7.03
C GLY A 543 1.37 2.83 7.37
N CYS A 544 0.26 2.12 7.52
CA CYS A 544 0.27 0.70 7.89
C CYS A 544 0.66 -0.19 6.70
N LEU A 545 1.95 -0.48 6.55
CA LEU A 545 2.54 -1.23 5.44
C LEU A 545 1.91 -2.61 5.22
N THR A 546 1.60 -3.36 6.27
CA THR A 546 0.93 -4.68 6.16
C THR A 546 -0.45 -4.58 5.51
N THR A 547 -1.16 -3.48 5.78
CA THR A 547 -2.52 -3.24 5.26
C THR A 547 -2.47 -2.65 3.85
N LEU A 548 -1.47 -1.80 3.57
CA LEU A 548 -1.17 -1.31 2.23
C LEU A 548 -0.74 -2.44 1.29
N TRP A 549 0.18 -3.31 1.72
CA TRP A 549 0.66 -4.43 0.90
C TRP A 549 -0.48 -5.32 0.45
N ARG A 550 -1.35 -5.74 1.38
CA ARG A 550 -2.53 -6.56 1.08
C ARG A 550 -3.55 -5.86 0.14
N GLN A 551 -3.50 -4.53 0.06
CA GLN A 551 -4.30 -3.73 -0.85
C GLN A 551 -3.63 -3.53 -2.22
N LEU A 552 -2.35 -3.85 -2.39
CA LEU A 552 -1.63 -3.76 -3.67
C LEU A 552 -1.41 -5.15 -4.29
N ASP A 553 -0.97 -6.13 -3.49
CA ASP A 553 -0.78 -7.56 -3.82
C ASP A 553 -2.15 -8.28 -3.86
N HIS A 554 -3.03 -7.81 -4.75
CA HIS A 554 -4.40 -8.30 -4.90
C HIS A 554 -4.47 -9.73 -5.47
N ASP A 555 -3.46 -10.15 -6.23
CA ASP A 555 -3.39 -11.49 -6.82
C ASP A 555 -2.65 -12.51 -5.95
N GLY A 556 -2.05 -12.08 -4.85
CA GLY A 556 -1.29 -12.93 -3.94
C GLY A 556 0.03 -13.45 -4.55
N SER A 557 0.52 -12.83 -5.62
CA SER A 557 1.79 -13.22 -6.27
C SER A 557 3.01 -12.99 -5.38
N GLY A 558 2.86 -12.30 -4.23
CA GLY A 558 3.97 -11.93 -3.35
C GLY A 558 4.80 -10.76 -3.92
N SER A 559 4.29 -10.14 -4.98
CA SER A 559 4.90 -9.03 -5.69
C SER A 559 3.85 -8.03 -6.15
N ILE A 560 4.24 -6.77 -6.31
CA ILE A 560 3.40 -5.74 -6.90
C ILE A 560 4.08 -5.16 -8.13
N LEU A 561 3.27 -4.70 -9.07
CA LEU A 561 3.65 -3.97 -10.27
C LEU A 561 3.34 -2.48 -10.08
N PHE A 562 3.97 -1.63 -10.90
CA PHE A 562 3.65 -0.20 -10.90
C PHE A 562 2.16 0.09 -11.18
N SER A 563 1.51 -0.75 -12.00
CA SER A 563 0.08 -0.70 -12.32
C SER A 563 -0.83 -0.76 -11.10
N ASP A 564 -0.39 -1.42 -10.01
CA ASP A 564 -1.22 -1.67 -8.84
C ASP A 564 -1.32 -0.42 -7.94
N ILE A 565 -0.42 0.55 -8.15
CA ILE A 565 -0.40 1.85 -7.45
C ILE A 565 -1.03 2.96 -8.32
N ASP A 566 -0.69 3.03 -9.61
CA ASP A 566 -1.18 4.08 -10.51
C ASP A 566 -1.40 3.53 -11.95
N PRO A 567 -2.54 2.84 -12.19
CA PRO A 567 -2.83 2.22 -13.48
C PRO A 567 -3.04 3.25 -14.60
N GLN A 568 -3.52 4.45 -14.28
CA GLN A 568 -3.72 5.50 -15.28
C GLN A 568 -2.38 6.02 -15.83
N SER A 569 -1.41 6.26 -14.94
CA SER A 569 -0.06 6.65 -15.39
C SER A 569 0.68 5.48 -16.05
N ALA A 570 0.39 4.23 -15.68
CA ALA A 570 0.90 3.05 -16.38
C ALA A 570 0.39 2.98 -17.83
N MET A 571 -0.92 3.20 -18.05
CA MET A 571 -1.50 3.23 -19.40
C MET A 571 -0.87 4.33 -20.27
N GLN A 572 -0.63 5.53 -19.72
CA GLN A 572 0.05 6.61 -20.46
C GLN A 572 1.49 6.25 -20.84
N LEU A 573 2.25 5.62 -19.93
CA LEU A 573 3.59 5.13 -20.26
C LEU A 573 3.54 4.02 -21.32
N ALA A 574 2.44 3.26 -21.40
CA ALA A 574 2.23 2.26 -22.44
C ALA A 574 1.94 2.89 -23.81
N ASP A 575 1.13 3.95 -23.89
CA ASP A 575 0.94 4.74 -25.12
C ASP A 575 2.30 5.25 -25.64
N LEU A 576 3.15 5.76 -24.75
CA LEU A 576 4.52 6.16 -25.09
C LEU A 576 5.37 4.95 -25.56
N LYS A 577 5.26 3.79 -24.91
CA LYS A 577 5.95 2.55 -25.31
C LYS A 577 5.58 2.13 -26.74
N VAL A 578 4.33 2.34 -27.19
CA VAL A 578 3.93 2.09 -28.60
C VAL A 578 4.72 2.97 -29.55
N ILE A 579 4.67 4.30 -29.36
CA ILE A 579 5.39 5.28 -30.20
C ILE A 579 6.90 4.97 -30.20
N PHE A 580 7.46 4.73 -29.02
CA PHE A 580 8.86 4.40 -28.78
C PHE A 580 9.31 3.12 -29.50
N THR A 581 8.45 2.10 -29.57
CA THR A 581 8.77 0.83 -30.23
C THR A 581 8.59 0.92 -31.75
N GLN A 582 7.47 1.50 -32.21
CA GLN A 582 7.11 1.55 -33.63
C GLN A 582 7.93 2.56 -34.44
N GLN A 583 8.18 3.76 -33.89
CA GLN A 583 8.82 4.86 -34.63
C GLN A 583 10.32 4.99 -34.34
N PHE A 584 10.80 4.39 -33.25
CA PHE A 584 12.20 4.50 -32.79
C PHE A 584 12.87 3.14 -32.52
N GLU A 585 12.25 2.03 -32.94
CA GLU A 585 12.76 0.65 -32.78
C GLU A 585 13.09 0.29 -31.32
N GLY A 586 12.42 0.92 -30.35
CA GLY A 586 12.69 0.74 -28.93
C GLY A 586 14.02 1.35 -28.46
N SER A 587 14.64 2.24 -29.23
CA SER A 587 15.92 2.89 -28.88
C SER A 587 15.73 4.23 -28.17
N ALA A 588 16.19 4.29 -26.91
CA ALA A 588 16.21 5.52 -26.11
C ALA A 588 17.06 6.63 -26.75
N GLU A 589 18.10 6.27 -27.50
CA GLU A 589 18.96 7.22 -28.21
C GLU A 589 18.29 7.78 -29.48
N LYS A 590 17.62 6.93 -30.27
CA LYS A 590 16.87 7.37 -31.46
C LYS A 590 15.74 8.33 -31.05
N PHE A 591 15.00 7.98 -30.01
CA PHE A 591 13.97 8.85 -29.44
C PHE A 591 14.54 10.16 -28.88
N MET A 592 15.62 10.14 -28.10
CA MET A 592 16.18 11.39 -27.56
C MET A 592 16.69 12.31 -28.68
N LYS A 593 17.27 11.77 -29.76
CA LYS A 593 17.72 12.54 -30.94
C LYS A 593 16.59 13.24 -31.69
N SER A 594 15.38 12.68 -31.73
CA SER A 594 14.22 13.34 -32.39
C SER A 594 13.59 14.42 -31.51
N VAL A 595 13.73 14.31 -30.18
CA VAL A 595 13.15 15.27 -29.23
C VAL A 595 14.09 16.44 -28.92
N ASP A 596 15.39 16.19 -28.76
CA ASP A 596 16.42 17.19 -28.47
C ASP A 596 16.84 17.94 -29.75
N SER A 597 15.96 18.82 -30.24
CA SER A 597 16.18 19.63 -31.45
C SER A 597 17.36 20.61 -31.35
N LYS A 598 17.97 20.76 -30.17
CA LYS A 598 19.17 21.59 -29.94
C LYS A 598 20.47 20.78 -29.85
N GLY A 599 20.42 19.45 -29.86
CA GLY A 599 21.60 18.60 -29.71
C GLY A 599 22.31 18.75 -28.35
N SER A 600 21.58 19.09 -27.29
CA SER A 600 22.11 19.30 -25.94
C SER A 600 22.26 18.01 -25.10
N HIS A 601 21.94 16.86 -25.72
CA HIS A 601 21.74 15.53 -25.12
C HIS A 601 20.64 15.47 -24.05
N ARG A 602 19.74 16.46 -24.05
CA ARG A 602 18.68 16.68 -23.05
C ARG A 602 17.47 17.35 -23.69
N ALA A 603 16.27 16.88 -23.39
CA ALA A 603 15.03 17.50 -23.85
C ALA A 603 14.39 18.35 -22.74
N SER A 604 14.15 19.65 -22.97
CA SER A 604 13.31 20.47 -22.08
C SER A 604 11.82 20.13 -22.24
N LYS A 605 10.98 20.60 -21.31
CA LYS A 605 9.53 20.33 -21.35
C LYS A 605 8.87 20.77 -22.64
N ASP A 606 9.23 21.94 -23.17
CA ASP A 606 8.62 22.47 -24.40
C ASP A 606 9.11 21.75 -25.66
N GLU A 607 10.36 21.27 -25.68
CA GLU A 607 10.87 20.40 -26.74
C GLU A 607 10.17 19.05 -26.74
N PHE A 608 10.08 18.41 -25.57
CA PHE A 608 9.37 17.14 -25.41
C PHE A 608 7.90 17.23 -25.82
N VAL A 609 7.19 18.27 -25.36
CA VAL A 609 5.78 18.45 -25.71
C VAL A 609 5.62 18.65 -27.21
N ARG A 610 6.37 19.56 -27.83
CA ARG A 610 6.31 19.77 -29.29
C ARG A 610 6.65 18.50 -30.09
N ALA A 611 7.64 17.74 -29.66
CA ALA A 611 7.99 16.49 -30.32
C ALA A 611 6.87 15.44 -30.18
N MET A 612 6.35 15.20 -28.97
CA MET A 612 5.25 14.25 -28.77
C MET A 612 3.97 14.66 -29.53
N ASP A 613 3.64 15.95 -29.56
CA ASP A 613 2.50 16.47 -30.32
C ASP A 613 2.68 16.25 -31.84
N ALA A 614 3.93 16.32 -32.35
CA ALA A 614 4.26 15.99 -33.75
C ALA A 614 4.31 14.48 -34.05
N LEU A 615 4.40 13.63 -33.03
CA LEU A 615 4.37 12.16 -33.14
C LEU A 615 2.94 11.58 -32.99
N ASN A 616 1.91 12.44 -33.13
CA ASN A 616 0.49 12.14 -32.94
C ASN A 616 0.14 11.57 -31.54
N CYS A 617 0.83 12.01 -30.48
CA CYS A 617 0.44 11.69 -29.11
C CYS A 617 -0.96 12.28 -28.80
N PRO A 618 -1.84 11.60 -28.03
CA PRO A 618 -3.15 12.14 -27.70
C PRO A 618 -3.06 13.50 -26.98
N PRO A 619 -3.90 14.49 -27.34
CA PRO A 619 -3.78 15.86 -26.82
C PRO A 619 -3.89 15.90 -25.30
N GLY A 620 -3.01 16.69 -24.67
CA GLY A 620 -2.89 16.80 -23.21
C GLY A 620 -1.96 15.76 -22.57
N THR A 621 -1.71 14.62 -23.21
CA THR A 621 -0.88 13.53 -22.67
C THR A 621 0.61 13.90 -22.66
N SER A 622 1.11 14.58 -23.69
CA SER A 622 2.51 15.01 -23.85
C SER A 622 3.09 15.72 -22.63
N ARG A 623 2.32 16.64 -22.01
CA ARG A 623 2.76 17.39 -20.81
C ARG A 623 2.86 16.49 -19.57
N ARG A 624 1.89 15.60 -19.39
CA ARG A 624 1.85 14.67 -18.24
C ARG A 624 2.95 13.63 -18.38
N LEU A 625 3.18 13.08 -19.58
CA LEU A 625 4.31 12.19 -19.87
C LEU A 625 5.65 12.80 -19.46
N PHE A 626 5.91 14.08 -19.78
CA PHE A 626 7.13 14.74 -19.32
C PHE A 626 7.27 14.71 -17.78
N ASP A 627 6.20 15.01 -17.06
CA ASP A 627 6.21 15.08 -15.60
C ASP A 627 6.35 13.69 -14.93
N LEU A 628 5.87 12.63 -15.58
CA LEU A 628 6.08 11.23 -15.18
C LEU A 628 7.54 10.79 -15.43
N LEU A 629 8.06 11.03 -16.64
CA LEU A 629 9.41 10.62 -17.05
C LEU A 629 10.52 11.39 -16.34
N CYS A 630 10.29 12.66 -16.01
CA CYS A 630 11.29 13.48 -15.34
C CYS A 630 11.37 13.13 -13.85
N ARG A 631 12.28 12.19 -13.52
CA ARG A 631 12.28 11.47 -12.23
C ARG A 631 12.75 12.32 -11.05
N TYR A 632 13.74 13.19 -11.26
CA TYR A 632 14.43 13.93 -10.19
C TYR A 632 13.98 15.40 -10.05
N ASN A 633 12.74 15.71 -10.44
CA ASN A 633 12.25 17.09 -10.57
C ASN A 633 13.17 17.98 -11.45
N CYS A 634 13.77 17.35 -12.44
CA CYS A 634 14.54 17.94 -13.52
C CYS A 634 13.75 18.99 -14.33
N THR A 635 14.47 19.91 -14.97
CA THR A 635 13.93 20.76 -16.05
C THR A 635 14.04 20.10 -17.42
N THR A 636 14.73 18.96 -17.51
CA THR A 636 15.06 18.24 -18.75
C THR A 636 15.04 16.72 -18.58
N ILE A 637 14.60 15.98 -19.58
CA ILE A 637 14.71 14.51 -19.69
C ILE A 637 16.00 14.16 -20.47
N SER A 638 16.65 13.05 -20.13
CA SER A 638 17.84 12.52 -20.82
C SER A 638 17.63 11.06 -21.27
N VAL A 639 18.56 10.50 -22.06
CA VAL A 639 18.51 9.08 -22.48
C VAL A 639 18.34 8.14 -21.28
N LYS A 640 19.02 8.41 -20.15
CA LYS A 640 18.95 7.59 -18.94
C LYS A 640 17.53 7.49 -18.38
N ASP A 641 16.77 8.59 -18.46
CA ASP A 641 15.41 8.65 -17.94
C ASP A 641 14.45 7.74 -18.74
N LEU A 642 14.82 7.35 -19.97
CA LEU A 642 14.03 6.50 -20.88
C LEU A 642 14.45 5.02 -20.89
N LEU A 643 15.57 4.62 -20.27
CA LEU A 643 16.09 3.24 -20.37
C LEU A 643 15.11 2.18 -19.82
N PHE A 644 14.29 2.52 -18.83
CA PHE A 644 13.24 1.63 -18.33
C PHE A 644 12.22 1.26 -19.43
N LEU A 645 11.90 2.17 -20.36
CA LEU A 645 10.97 1.90 -21.46
C LEU A 645 11.52 0.84 -22.43
N GLN A 646 12.84 0.65 -22.50
CA GLN A 646 13.41 -0.43 -23.29
C GLN A 646 13.13 -1.78 -22.63
N ARG A 647 13.38 -1.87 -21.32
CA ARG A 647 13.25 -3.08 -20.49
C ARG A 647 11.81 -3.46 -20.14
N TRP A 648 10.90 -2.49 -20.12
CA TRP A 648 9.53 -2.71 -19.67
C TRP A 648 8.68 -3.45 -20.71
N THR A 649 8.06 -4.54 -20.26
CA THR A 649 7.05 -5.31 -20.99
C THR A 649 5.71 -5.18 -20.25
N PRO A 650 4.91 -4.15 -20.53
CA PRO A 650 3.57 -4.00 -19.94
C PRO A 650 2.62 -5.12 -20.42
N PRO A 651 1.52 -5.38 -19.69
CA PRO A 651 0.55 -6.40 -20.07
C PRO A 651 -0.10 -6.16 -21.45
N PRO A 652 -0.37 -7.19 -22.26
CA PRO A 652 -0.93 -7.04 -23.61
C PRO A 652 -2.26 -6.27 -23.68
N TYR A 653 -3.07 -6.34 -22.62
CA TYR A 653 -4.36 -5.65 -22.56
C TYR A 653 -4.25 -4.12 -22.56
N TYR A 654 -3.07 -3.54 -22.33
CA TYR A 654 -2.84 -2.09 -22.50
C TYR A 654 -2.91 -1.63 -23.96
N PHE A 655 -2.67 -2.53 -24.92
CA PHE A 655 -2.50 -2.16 -26.34
C PHE A 655 -3.71 -2.47 -27.24
N VAL A 656 -4.71 -3.18 -26.70
CA VAL A 656 -5.93 -3.55 -27.42
C VAL A 656 -7.13 -2.75 -26.92
N ARG A 657 -8.19 -2.70 -27.73
CA ARG A 657 -9.51 -2.25 -27.28
C ARG A 657 -10.32 -3.45 -26.79
N GLY A 658 -11.27 -3.19 -25.88
CA GLY A 658 -12.24 -4.20 -25.47
C GLY A 658 -13.12 -4.63 -26.65
N ASP A 659 -13.38 -5.93 -26.73
CA ASP A 659 -14.39 -6.50 -27.64
C ASP A 659 -15.51 -7.17 -26.83
N LEU A 660 -16.71 -6.58 -26.91
CA LEU A 660 -17.91 -7.08 -26.25
C LEU A 660 -18.52 -8.31 -26.96
N ARG A 661 -18.35 -8.43 -28.28
CA ARG A 661 -18.81 -9.61 -29.03
C ARG A 661 -17.97 -10.82 -28.63
N LEU A 662 -16.66 -10.64 -28.59
CA LEU A 662 -15.73 -11.69 -28.15
C LEU A 662 -15.97 -12.11 -26.70
N LEU A 663 -16.21 -11.16 -25.78
CA LEU A 663 -16.62 -11.49 -24.40
C LEU A 663 -17.93 -12.30 -24.35
N ASN A 664 -18.91 -11.98 -25.18
CA ASN A 664 -20.17 -12.72 -25.22
C ASN A 664 -20.01 -14.12 -25.83
N SER A 665 -19.27 -14.27 -26.93
CA SER A 665 -18.93 -15.59 -27.49
C SER A 665 -18.15 -16.45 -26.48
N PHE A 666 -17.21 -15.83 -25.74
CA PHE A 666 -16.46 -16.48 -24.68
C PHE A 666 -17.37 -16.95 -23.53
N ARG A 667 -18.32 -16.13 -23.08
CA ARG A 667 -19.34 -16.54 -22.10
C ARG A 667 -20.14 -17.74 -22.59
N SER A 668 -20.61 -17.74 -23.84
CA SER A 668 -21.34 -18.87 -24.42
C SER A 668 -20.50 -20.15 -24.44
N ALA A 669 -19.25 -20.07 -24.88
CA ALA A 669 -18.33 -21.22 -24.87
C ALA A 669 -18.11 -21.77 -23.45
N LEU A 670 -18.04 -20.92 -22.42
CA LEU A 670 -17.93 -21.38 -21.02
C LEU A 670 -19.22 -22.06 -20.52
N VAL A 671 -20.40 -21.60 -20.96
CA VAL A 671 -21.68 -22.28 -20.68
C VAL A 671 -21.73 -23.66 -21.37
N GLU A 672 -21.29 -23.76 -22.62
CA GLU A 672 -21.21 -25.03 -23.34
C GLU A 672 -20.24 -26.03 -22.67
N LEU A 673 -19.12 -25.56 -22.13
CA LEU A 673 -18.07 -26.41 -21.53
C LEU A 673 -18.30 -26.77 -20.06
N HIS A 674 -18.99 -25.92 -19.29
CA HIS A 674 -19.17 -26.10 -17.84
C HIS A 674 -20.64 -26.11 -17.39
N GLY A 675 -21.61 -26.05 -18.32
CA GLY A 675 -23.03 -25.89 -18.04
C GLY A 675 -23.43 -24.49 -17.55
N SER A 676 -22.52 -23.78 -16.87
CA SER A 676 -22.75 -22.43 -16.32
C SER A 676 -21.48 -21.58 -16.34
N ALA A 677 -21.60 -20.34 -16.80
CA ALA A 677 -20.51 -19.36 -16.74
C ALA A 677 -20.13 -18.97 -15.29
N LEU A 678 -21.07 -19.08 -14.33
CA LEU A 678 -20.77 -18.87 -12.90
C LEU A 678 -19.97 -20.05 -12.33
N ARG A 679 -20.28 -21.29 -12.74
CA ARG A 679 -19.48 -22.47 -12.39
C ARG A 679 -18.06 -22.34 -12.95
N ALA A 680 -17.96 -21.97 -14.23
CA ALA A 680 -16.68 -21.73 -14.90
C ALA A 680 -15.84 -20.68 -14.14
N TRP A 681 -16.45 -19.57 -13.72
CA TRP A 681 -15.78 -18.53 -12.93
C TRP A 681 -15.11 -19.08 -11.65
N PHE A 682 -15.87 -19.77 -10.80
CA PHE A 682 -15.34 -20.33 -9.55
C PHE A 682 -14.32 -21.45 -9.78
N ARG A 683 -14.55 -22.32 -10.78
CA ARG A 683 -13.68 -23.48 -11.04
C ARG A 683 -12.36 -23.11 -11.70
N LEU A 684 -12.31 -22.07 -12.53
CA LEU A 684 -11.16 -21.73 -13.36
C LEU A 684 -10.27 -20.62 -12.79
N TRP A 685 -10.88 -19.62 -12.13
CA TRP A 685 -10.19 -18.38 -11.77
C TRP A 685 -10.36 -17.97 -10.32
N ASP A 686 -11.50 -18.31 -9.71
CA ASP A 686 -11.88 -17.87 -8.37
C ASP A 686 -12.20 -19.05 -7.42
N PRO A 687 -11.27 -20.01 -7.23
CA PRO A 687 -11.48 -21.14 -6.32
C PRO A 687 -11.55 -20.70 -4.85
N ASP A 688 -10.99 -19.53 -4.54
CA ASP A 688 -11.05 -18.86 -3.25
C ASP A 688 -12.41 -18.17 -3.00
N GLN A 689 -13.26 -18.11 -4.03
CA GLN A 689 -14.62 -17.55 -4.05
C GLN A 689 -14.68 -16.12 -3.49
N LEU A 690 -13.79 -15.28 -4.02
CA LEU A 690 -13.57 -13.87 -3.70
C LEU A 690 -14.43 -12.91 -4.55
N PHE A 691 -15.10 -13.43 -5.57
CA PHE A 691 -15.89 -12.72 -6.60
C PHE A 691 -15.03 -11.77 -7.46
N ARG A 692 -13.71 -12.01 -7.51
CA ARG A 692 -12.69 -11.15 -8.12
C ARG A 692 -11.54 -11.96 -8.69
N ILE A 693 -11.00 -11.52 -9.83
CA ILE A 693 -9.88 -12.18 -10.51
C ILE A 693 -8.86 -11.15 -11.01
N SER A 694 -7.59 -11.53 -11.14
CA SER A 694 -6.53 -10.73 -11.76
C SER A 694 -6.26 -11.17 -13.20
N TRP A 695 -5.61 -10.32 -13.99
CA TRP A 695 -5.19 -10.67 -15.37
C TRP A 695 -4.37 -11.97 -15.40
N PHE A 696 -3.48 -12.18 -14.42
CA PHE A 696 -2.66 -13.38 -14.34
C PHE A 696 -3.51 -14.66 -14.17
N ARG A 697 -4.45 -14.67 -13.22
CA ARG A 697 -5.36 -15.82 -13.01
C ARG A 697 -6.24 -16.05 -14.25
N PHE A 698 -6.81 -14.98 -14.81
CA PHE A 698 -7.62 -15.04 -16.03
C PHE A 698 -6.87 -15.69 -17.19
N ARG A 699 -5.70 -15.15 -17.54
CA ARG A 699 -4.85 -15.64 -18.64
C ARG A 699 -4.44 -17.10 -18.44
N LEU A 700 -4.12 -17.51 -17.20
CA LEU A 700 -3.78 -18.89 -16.87
C LEU A 700 -4.96 -19.84 -17.10
N GLY A 701 -6.17 -19.48 -16.64
CA GLY A 701 -7.36 -20.30 -16.87
C GLY A 701 -7.73 -20.38 -18.35
N VAL A 702 -7.69 -19.27 -19.10
CA VAL A 702 -7.93 -19.28 -20.56
C VAL A 702 -6.94 -20.21 -21.28
N ALA A 703 -5.64 -20.11 -20.97
CA ALA A 703 -4.60 -20.95 -21.56
C ALA A 703 -4.70 -22.46 -21.19
N ASN A 704 -5.38 -22.79 -20.09
CA ASN A 704 -5.65 -24.17 -19.70
C ASN A 704 -6.81 -24.79 -20.49
N ILE A 705 -7.82 -24.00 -20.87
CA ILE A 705 -9.01 -24.50 -21.57
C ILE A 705 -8.82 -24.43 -23.11
N ALA A 706 -8.12 -23.40 -23.61
CA ALA A 706 -7.81 -23.25 -25.04
C ALA A 706 -6.96 -24.40 -25.61
N ARG A 707 -6.23 -25.14 -24.75
CA ARG A 707 -5.52 -26.38 -25.12
C ARG A 707 -6.44 -27.59 -25.35
N ARG A 708 -7.73 -27.49 -25.01
CA ARG A 708 -8.68 -28.63 -24.97
C ARG A 708 -9.93 -28.40 -25.82
N HIS A 709 -10.34 -27.16 -26.08
CA HIS A 709 -11.59 -26.84 -26.77
C HIS A 709 -11.47 -25.63 -27.71
N GLY A 710 -12.13 -25.70 -28.87
CA GLY A 710 -12.26 -24.57 -29.80
C GLY A 710 -13.33 -23.56 -29.39
N GLY A 711 -13.29 -22.35 -29.93
CA GLY A 711 -14.27 -21.28 -29.67
C GLY A 711 -13.90 -20.33 -28.50
N LEU A 712 -12.87 -20.65 -27.74
CA LEU A 712 -12.29 -19.79 -26.71
C LEU A 712 -11.18 -18.89 -27.28
N PRO A 713 -10.80 -17.79 -26.60
CA PRO A 713 -9.61 -17.02 -26.92
C PRO A 713 -8.35 -17.92 -26.92
N ASN A 714 -7.90 -18.27 -28.11
CA ASN A 714 -6.74 -19.12 -28.37
C ASN A 714 -5.45 -18.30 -28.55
N MET A 715 -5.59 -17.02 -28.93
CA MET A 715 -4.50 -16.05 -29.03
C MET A 715 -4.47 -15.15 -27.79
N GLU A 716 -3.26 -14.76 -27.35
CA GLU A 716 -3.08 -13.85 -26.21
C GLU A 716 -3.73 -12.48 -26.44
N GLU A 717 -3.76 -12.01 -27.70
CA GLU A 717 -4.44 -10.78 -28.11
C GLU A 717 -5.96 -10.85 -27.86
N ASP A 718 -6.59 -11.99 -28.12
CA ASP A 718 -8.03 -12.18 -27.92
C ASP A 718 -8.38 -12.31 -26.44
N ALA A 719 -7.53 -12.99 -25.66
CA ALA A 719 -7.65 -12.97 -24.20
C ALA A 719 -7.51 -11.54 -23.65
N ALA A 720 -6.59 -10.75 -24.21
CA ALA A 720 -6.39 -9.35 -23.85
C ALA A 720 -7.60 -8.47 -24.21
N LYS A 721 -8.24 -8.68 -25.38
CA LYS A 721 -9.49 -7.99 -25.77
C LYS A 721 -10.64 -8.31 -24.82
N VAL A 722 -10.83 -9.59 -24.48
CA VAL A 722 -11.86 -10.00 -23.50
C VAL A 722 -11.59 -9.35 -22.14
N TRP A 723 -10.35 -9.39 -21.66
CA TRP A 723 -9.97 -8.75 -20.41
C TRP A 723 -10.21 -7.24 -20.43
N ARG A 724 -9.87 -6.58 -21.54
CA ARG A 724 -10.05 -5.13 -21.70
C ARG A 724 -11.52 -4.71 -21.66
N THR A 725 -12.45 -5.58 -22.06
CA THR A 725 -13.89 -5.39 -21.87
C THR A 725 -14.32 -5.54 -20.40
N LEU A 726 -13.62 -6.36 -19.61
CA LEU A 726 -13.91 -6.58 -18.18
C LEU A 726 -13.28 -5.52 -17.26
N ASP A 727 -12.22 -4.86 -17.74
CA ASP A 727 -11.39 -3.87 -17.03
C ASP A 727 -11.03 -2.69 -17.97
N GLU A 728 -12.04 -1.89 -18.31
CA GLU A 728 -11.95 -0.71 -19.20
C GLU A 728 -11.05 0.42 -18.65
N GLU A 729 -10.69 0.36 -17.37
CA GLU A 729 -9.82 1.35 -16.71
C GLU A 729 -8.41 0.80 -16.39
N CYS A 730 -8.09 -0.43 -16.83
CA CYS A 730 -6.77 -1.08 -16.63
C CYS A 730 -6.34 -1.21 -15.15
N PHE A 731 -7.28 -1.41 -14.22
CA PHE A 731 -6.99 -1.62 -12.80
C PHE A 731 -6.23 -2.93 -12.49
N GLY A 732 -6.14 -3.86 -13.45
CA GLY A 732 -5.49 -5.16 -13.29
C GLY A 732 -6.39 -6.25 -12.68
N TRP A 733 -7.64 -5.94 -12.36
CA TRP A 733 -8.61 -6.88 -11.78
C TRP A 733 -10.07 -6.64 -12.21
N ALA A 734 -10.76 -7.76 -12.48
CA ALA A 734 -12.16 -7.84 -12.86
C ALA A 734 -13.02 -8.43 -11.72
N THR A 735 -14.35 -8.26 -11.81
CA THR A 735 -15.31 -8.74 -10.79
C THR A 735 -16.40 -9.59 -11.44
N LEU A 736 -17.12 -10.39 -10.62
CA LEU A 736 -18.30 -11.07 -11.12
C LEU A 736 -19.35 -10.08 -11.67
N ARG A 737 -19.42 -8.85 -11.14
CA ARG A 737 -20.31 -7.80 -11.68
C ARG A 737 -20.01 -7.47 -13.15
N THR A 738 -18.74 -7.35 -13.54
CA THR A 738 -18.37 -7.06 -14.94
C THR A 738 -18.39 -8.32 -15.81
N PHE A 739 -18.08 -9.49 -15.23
CA PHE A 739 -18.04 -10.75 -15.95
C PHE A 739 -19.41 -11.41 -16.18
N TYR A 740 -20.33 -11.39 -15.21
CA TYR A 740 -21.67 -11.98 -15.35
C TYR A 740 -22.70 -11.21 -14.50
N PRO A 741 -23.23 -10.08 -15.01
CA PRO A 741 -24.12 -9.18 -14.26
C PRO A 741 -25.36 -9.84 -13.67
N GLU A 742 -25.97 -10.78 -14.39
CA GLU A 742 -27.18 -11.49 -14.00
C GLU A 742 -26.94 -12.39 -12.78
N ALA A 743 -25.83 -13.13 -12.79
CA ALA A 743 -25.39 -13.95 -11.66
C ALA A 743 -25.03 -13.08 -10.44
N PHE A 744 -24.36 -11.94 -10.65
CA PHE A 744 -24.03 -10.99 -9.60
C PHE A 744 -25.30 -10.44 -8.91
N GLU A 745 -26.31 -10.04 -9.70
CA GLU A 745 -27.56 -9.47 -9.18
C GLU A 745 -28.37 -10.53 -8.41
N ALA A 746 -28.46 -11.75 -8.94
CA ALA A 746 -29.10 -12.86 -8.25
C ALA A 746 -28.40 -13.18 -6.91
N ALA A 747 -27.07 -13.27 -6.91
CA ALA A 747 -26.26 -13.51 -5.71
C ALA A 747 -26.45 -12.40 -4.66
N THR A 748 -26.54 -11.15 -5.12
CA THR A 748 -26.77 -9.96 -4.29
C THR A 748 -28.13 -10.03 -3.58
N ARG A 749 -29.20 -10.36 -4.31
CA ARG A 749 -30.55 -10.51 -3.75
C ARG A 749 -30.63 -11.65 -2.74
N LEU A 750 -30.11 -12.83 -3.12
CA LEU A 750 -30.05 -13.99 -2.22
C LEU A 750 -29.30 -13.66 -0.93
N LYS A 751 -28.12 -13.03 -1.01
CA LYS A 751 -27.33 -12.63 0.16
C LYS A 751 -28.13 -11.69 1.07
N ARG A 752 -28.67 -10.59 0.52
CA ARG A 752 -29.42 -9.59 1.31
C ARG A 752 -30.64 -10.19 2.00
N TRP A 753 -31.46 -10.94 1.25
CA TRP A 753 -32.66 -11.58 1.80
C TRP A 753 -32.32 -12.65 2.84
N ALA A 754 -31.38 -13.56 2.56
CA ALA A 754 -31.06 -14.63 3.50
C ALA A 754 -30.34 -14.12 4.76
N THR A 755 -29.55 -13.05 4.66
CA THR A 755 -29.01 -12.35 5.85
C THR A 755 -30.13 -11.74 6.68
N LEU A 756 -31.12 -11.08 6.06
CA LEU A 756 -32.26 -10.49 6.79
C LEU A 756 -33.18 -11.55 7.43
N SER A 757 -33.55 -12.59 6.68
CA SER A 757 -34.55 -13.59 7.09
C SER A 757 -33.98 -14.74 7.93
N HIS A 758 -32.70 -15.10 7.74
CA HIS A 758 -32.06 -16.25 8.40
C HIS A 758 -30.75 -15.91 9.12
N GLY A 759 -30.28 -14.66 9.04
CA GLY A 759 -29.02 -14.20 9.61
C GLY A 759 -27.76 -14.56 8.80
N SER A 760 -27.86 -15.43 7.79
CA SER A 760 -26.81 -15.72 6.80
C SER A 760 -27.33 -16.65 5.69
N VAL A 761 -26.65 -16.70 4.54
CA VAL A 761 -26.98 -17.63 3.44
C VAL A 761 -26.75 -19.08 3.83
N ALA A 762 -25.66 -19.37 4.56
CA ALA A 762 -25.40 -20.70 5.12
C ALA A 762 -26.55 -21.16 6.03
N LYS A 763 -27.04 -20.30 6.94
CA LYS A 763 -28.17 -20.62 7.82
C LYS A 763 -29.48 -20.83 7.07
N PHE A 764 -29.73 -20.07 5.99
CA PHE A 764 -30.86 -20.31 5.10
C PHE A 764 -30.80 -21.72 4.50
N VAL A 765 -29.67 -22.09 3.87
CA VAL A 765 -29.49 -23.42 3.27
C VAL A 765 -29.54 -24.54 4.32
N ALA A 766 -28.91 -24.36 5.48
CA ALA A 766 -29.02 -25.31 6.60
C ALA A 766 -30.47 -25.47 7.09
N SER A 767 -31.28 -24.41 7.08
CA SER A 767 -32.71 -24.49 7.43
C SER A 767 -33.55 -25.25 6.41
N LEU A 768 -33.16 -25.22 5.12
CA LEU A 768 -33.76 -26.08 4.09
C LEU A 768 -33.31 -27.53 4.25
N LEU A 769 -32.00 -27.78 4.39
CA LEU A 769 -31.45 -29.12 4.59
C LEU A 769 -32.08 -29.81 5.79
N LYS A 770 -32.22 -29.14 6.93
CA LYS A 770 -32.90 -29.69 8.12
C LYS A 770 -34.37 -30.07 7.90
N LYS A 771 -35.09 -29.37 7.00
CA LYS A 771 -36.46 -29.76 6.59
C LYS A 771 -36.45 -31.01 5.71
N LEU A 772 -35.39 -31.23 4.92
CA LEU A 772 -35.23 -32.32 3.97
C LEU A 772 -34.62 -33.60 4.58
N GLU A 773 -33.78 -33.46 5.62
CA GLU A 773 -33.21 -34.58 6.39
C GLU A 773 -34.29 -35.51 6.95
N SER A 774 -35.40 -34.94 7.46
CA SER A 774 -36.55 -35.72 7.95
C SER A 774 -37.29 -36.51 6.85
N GLN A 775 -36.98 -36.23 5.58
CA GLN A 775 -37.53 -36.89 4.39
C GLN A 775 -36.48 -37.70 3.62
N GLY A 776 -35.22 -37.72 4.07
CA GLY A 776 -34.10 -38.35 3.36
C GLY A 776 -33.74 -37.68 2.02
N LEU A 777 -34.18 -36.44 1.78
CA LEU A 777 -34.01 -35.73 0.50
C LEU A 777 -32.79 -34.80 0.53
N LYS A 778 -32.19 -34.58 -0.65
CA LYS A 778 -31.13 -33.59 -0.87
C LYS A 778 -31.70 -32.28 -1.43
N LEU A 779 -31.02 -31.16 -1.19
CA LEU A 779 -31.41 -29.85 -1.72
C LEU A 779 -31.11 -29.75 -3.23
N SER A 780 -32.02 -30.28 -4.04
CA SER A 780 -31.93 -30.28 -5.50
C SER A 780 -32.28 -28.92 -6.13
N LYS A 781 -31.91 -28.73 -7.41
CA LYS A 781 -32.19 -27.53 -8.22
C LYS A 781 -33.64 -27.07 -8.14
N GLY A 782 -34.58 -28.01 -8.27
CA GLY A 782 -36.02 -27.72 -8.21
C GLY A 782 -36.50 -27.23 -6.84
N MET A 783 -35.92 -27.75 -5.76
CA MET A 783 -36.26 -27.37 -4.38
C MET A 783 -35.66 -26.02 -3.99
N PHE A 784 -34.39 -25.78 -4.34
CA PHE A 784 -33.73 -24.49 -4.12
C PHE A 784 -34.43 -23.37 -4.90
N ARG A 785 -34.74 -23.61 -6.19
CA ARG A 785 -35.55 -22.69 -6.99
C ARG A 785 -36.90 -22.40 -6.32
N LYS A 786 -37.64 -23.44 -5.94
CA LYS A 786 -38.97 -23.26 -5.33
C LYS A 786 -38.89 -22.41 -4.06
N ALA A 787 -37.93 -22.69 -3.18
CA ALA A 787 -37.75 -21.92 -1.93
C ALA A 787 -37.44 -20.43 -2.14
N LEU A 788 -36.86 -20.03 -3.28
CA LEU A 788 -36.54 -18.64 -3.60
C LEU A 788 -37.57 -17.94 -4.49
N VAL A 789 -38.37 -18.70 -5.24
CA VAL A 789 -39.46 -18.18 -6.07
C VAL A 789 -40.75 -18.01 -5.25
N ASP A 790 -41.08 -18.98 -4.38
CA ASP A 790 -42.29 -18.92 -3.53
C ASP A 790 -42.23 -17.75 -2.51
N GLU A 791 -41.01 -17.33 -2.11
CA GLU A 791 -40.72 -16.19 -1.24
C GLU A 791 -40.40 -14.89 -2.03
N GLU A 792 -40.67 -14.87 -3.34
CA GLU A 792 -40.46 -13.74 -4.28
C GLU A 792 -39.04 -13.14 -4.32
N VAL A 793 -38.02 -13.88 -3.87
CA VAL A 793 -36.62 -13.43 -3.76
C VAL A 793 -35.93 -13.32 -5.11
N LEU A 794 -36.14 -14.34 -5.97
CA LEU A 794 -35.51 -14.48 -7.28
C LEU A 794 -36.54 -14.96 -8.31
N THR A 795 -36.29 -14.64 -9.58
CA THR A 795 -36.98 -15.35 -10.67
C THR A 795 -36.50 -16.79 -10.73
N LYS A 796 -37.27 -17.66 -11.42
CA LYS A 796 -36.88 -19.04 -11.70
C LYS A 796 -35.47 -19.10 -12.30
N GLU A 797 -35.20 -18.29 -13.31
CA GLU A 797 -33.97 -18.28 -14.09
C GLU A 797 -32.80 -17.84 -13.21
N ALA A 798 -32.98 -16.79 -12.40
CA ALA A 798 -31.97 -16.29 -11.47
C ALA A 798 -31.61 -17.34 -10.39
N ALA A 799 -32.60 -18.05 -9.84
CA ALA A 799 -32.34 -19.13 -8.87
C ALA A 799 -31.65 -20.34 -9.50
N GLU A 800 -31.95 -20.65 -10.78
CA GLU A 800 -31.29 -21.73 -11.53
C GLU A 800 -29.82 -21.39 -11.85
N ILE A 801 -29.52 -20.15 -12.27
CA ILE A 801 -28.15 -19.64 -12.50
C ILE A 801 -27.28 -19.80 -11.24
N LEU A 802 -27.82 -19.43 -10.06
CA LEU A 802 -27.11 -19.57 -8.79
C LEU A 802 -26.89 -21.04 -8.42
N PHE A 803 -27.91 -21.89 -8.59
CA PHE A 803 -27.78 -23.30 -8.27
C PHE A 803 -26.66 -23.96 -9.07
N GLU A 804 -26.66 -23.77 -10.39
CA GLU A 804 -25.64 -24.35 -11.28
C GLU A 804 -24.24 -23.79 -11.01
N GLY A 805 -24.15 -22.53 -10.58
CA GLY A 805 -22.88 -21.90 -10.24
C GLY A 805 -22.29 -22.34 -8.91
N PHE A 806 -23.11 -22.57 -7.88
CA PHE A 806 -22.64 -23.05 -6.57
C PHE A 806 -22.45 -24.58 -6.54
N ASP A 807 -23.17 -25.35 -7.36
CA ASP A 807 -22.91 -26.77 -7.59
C ASP A 807 -21.69 -26.93 -8.53
N VAL A 808 -20.51 -26.60 -8.00
CA VAL A 808 -19.24 -26.54 -8.76
C VAL A 808 -18.75 -27.92 -9.19
N ASP A 809 -18.99 -28.91 -8.34
CA ASP A 809 -18.59 -30.31 -8.51
C ASP A 809 -19.67 -31.17 -9.21
N GLU A 810 -20.82 -30.58 -9.55
CA GLU A 810 -21.89 -31.20 -10.33
C GLU A 810 -22.57 -32.39 -9.63
N HIS A 811 -22.70 -32.30 -8.29
CA HIS A 811 -23.36 -33.30 -7.46
C HIS A 811 -24.90 -33.25 -7.57
N GLY A 812 -25.47 -32.22 -8.23
CA GLY A 812 -26.92 -32.03 -8.40
C GLY A 812 -27.65 -31.60 -7.13
N ALA A 813 -26.91 -31.28 -6.06
CA ALA A 813 -27.44 -30.89 -4.76
C ALA A 813 -26.50 -29.92 -4.04
N LEU A 814 -27.06 -28.87 -3.42
CA LEU A 814 -26.28 -27.90 -2.64
C LEU A 814 -26.20 -28.28 -1.16
N THR A 815 -25.05 -28.00 -0.56
CA THR A 815 -24.75 -28.06 0.87
C THR A 815 -24.60 -26.66 1.46
N GLU A 816 -24.48 -26.55 2.80
CA GLU A 816 -24.15 -25.29 3.46
C GLU A 816 -22.80 -24.71 2.97
N GLN A 817 -21.83 -25.58 2.67
CA GLN A 817 -20.47 -25.17 2.32
C GLN A 817 -20.41 -24.51 0.93
N ASP A 818 -21.24 -24.93 -0.01
CA ASP A 818 -21.23 -24.46 -1.41
C ASP A 818 -21.69 -23.00 -1.54
N VAL A 819 -22.63 -22.57 -0.69
CA VAL A 819 -23.12 -21.18 -0.64
C VAL A 819 -22.33 -20.30 0.33
N ARG A 820 -21.39 -20.86 1.10
CA ARG A 820 -20.72 -20.18 2.21
C ARG A 820 -19.82 -19.02 1.77
N CYS A 821 -19.43 -18.97 0.49
CA CYS A 821 -18.78 -17.81 -0.08
C CYS A 821 -19.65 -16.56 -0.05
N LEU A 822 -20.97 -16.66 -0.23
CA LEU A 822 -21.86 -15.51 -0.16
C LEU A 822 -21.85 -14.86 1.23
N ASP A 823 -21.66 -15.63 2.29
CA ASP A 823 -21.49 -15.09 3.65
C ASP A 823 -20.13 -14.39 3.82
N LYS A 824 -19.06 -14.95 3.23
CA LYS A 824 -17.72 -14.35 3.19
C LYS A 824 -17.62 -13.14 2.26
N TRP A 825 -18.53 -13.00 1.30
CA TRP A 825 -18.51 -12.00 0.24
C TRP A 825 -18.86 -10.61 0.77
N ASP A 826 -17.99 -9.64 0.45
CA ASP A 826 -18.09 -8.26 0.94
C ASP A 826 -18.82 -7.37 -0.06
N LEU A 827 -20.13 -7.57 -0.15
CA LEU A 827 -21.00 -6.86 -1.09
C LEU A 827 -20.93 -5.33 -0.93
N ALA A 828 -20.86 -4.84 0.31
CA ALA A 828 -20.76 -3.40 0.57
C ALA A 828 -19.45 -2.81 0.00
N PHE A 829 -18.34 -3.56 0.08
CA PHE A 829 -17.09 -3.17 -0.57
C PHE A 829 -17.14 -3.26 -2.10
N GLU A 830 -17.84 -4.25 -2.68
CA GLU A 830 -18.09 -4.32 -4.13
C GLU A 830 -18.82 -3.06 -4.63
N GLU A 831 -19.84 -2.63 -3.90
CA GLU A 831 -20.66 -1.45 -4.20
C GLU A 831 -19.88 -0.14 -4.00
N GLU A 832 -19.10 -0.01 -2.92
CA GLU A 832 -18.23 1.17 -2.71
C GLU A 832 -17.13 1.23 -3.79
N ALA A 833 -16.49 0.11 -4.13
CA ALA A 833 -15.46 0.06 -5.17
C ALA A 833 -16.02 0.36 -6.56
N HIS A 834 -17.18 -0.19 -6.93
CA HIS A 834 -17.83 0.11 -8.20
C HIS A 834 -18.26 1.58 -8.29
N SER A 835 -18.82 2.14 -7.22
CA SER A 835 -19.18 3.55 -7.14
C SER A 835 -17.97 4.50 -7.25
N ARG A 836 -16.80 4.08 -6.75
CA ARG A 836 -15.55 4.84 -6.95
C ARG A 836 -15.09 4.79 -8.42
N ARG A 837 -15.15 3.62 -9.07
CA ARG A 837 -14.82 3.46 -10.50
C ARG A 837 -15.69 4.36 -11.40
N THR A 838 -17.01 4.34 -11.22
CA THR A 838 -17.93 5.16 -12.04
C THR A 838 -17.79 6.66 -11.80
N ASN A 839 -17.53 7.10 -10.56
CA ASN A 839 -17.32 8.52 -10.26
C ASN A 839 -16.02 9.09 -10.85
N VAL A 840 -14.96 8.29 -11.02
CA VAL A 840 -13.73 8.74 -11.70
C VAL A 840 -14.03 9.08 -13.16
N GLY A 841 -14.79 8.24 -13.87
CA GLY A 841 -15.23 8.51 -15.25
C GLY A 841 -16.11 9.76 -15.40
N ALA A 842 -16.92 10.10 -14.39
CA ALA A 842 -17.71 11.35 -14.40
C ALA A 842 -16.83 12.62 -14.26
N THR A 843 -15.65 12.51 -13.64
CA THR A 843 -14.70 13.63 -13.51
C THR A 843 -13.76 13.80 -14.70
N SER A 844 -13.56 12.76 -15.53
CA SER A 844 -12.76 12.87 -16.76
C SER A 844 -13.56 13.40 -17.96
N SER A 845 -14.89 13.23 -17.98
CA SER A 845 -15.76 13.73 -19.06
C SER A 845 -16.16 15.20 -18.95
N SER A 846 -15.66 15.94 -17.95
CA SER A 846 -16.12 17.30 -17.61
C SER A 846 -15.02 18.37 -17.53
N LYS A 847 -14.20 18.46 -18.58
CA LYS A 847 -13.79 19.73 -19.21
C LYS A 847 -13.01 19.51 -20.53
N PRO A 848 -13.34 20.23 -21.62
CA PRO A 848 -12.48 20.31 -22.81
C PRO A 848 -11.23 21.17 -22.56
#